data_AF-A0A6F9XPP5-F1
#
_entry.id   AF-A0A6F9XPP5-F1
#
_cell.length_a   1.000
_cell.length_b   1.000
_cell.length_c   1.000
_cell.angle_alpha   90.00
_cell.angle_beta   90.00
_cell.angle_gamma   90.00
#
_symmetry.space_group_name_H-M   'P 1'
#
loop_
_entity.id
_entity.type
_entity.pdbx_description
1 polymer ?
#
loop_
_entity_poly.entity_id
_entity_poly.type
_entity_poly.pdbx_seq_one_letter_code
_entity_poly.pdbx_strand_id
1 'polypeptide(L)'
;MEQYQDTPIKIQIENLRNMPDMLNVIQRYNALPSADVTKSNIISELDPRYRNRDAKDQGWRISYNSFPKQNVLLSYLINLMCYNGQTKQRFIHDKNNKYELTPELVYTLNEKINSTTNQLDIPKNVKPQYNAWLQSNRYLDIATANPTDISLERIGLNLGYTVNIHANDKIEQTILNSVNKCMLTQKVFELPEYQATITAKNKLLNNYKHLVYQQKYPKTKQTYNDYQHVYTNRLTVNSTSQKFAERTIAPYDDMKIIDDPTINFLYPKNGTTKPVDILNKIQQLLNYQLGNNSLTQAQKTEVMTNFQHIYNFCKQFEGKNVNQSIATPTNPYFDTKKAKTTSLTVRFVQPTYQQTNDGLYHDEYGNSLTSWVKIGLGGVHGNEVKIINSLDETKQGLLDNKGNIREQYKYTSDVTNAIHQDFASYYPRLLINLNVFKNEHGQDIYKELYQERIANKNKGPAFQELQLAQKLVLNSASGGADANFNTNIRCNNKALAMRLIGQVFAWYIGQSLAMQGAKIVSINTDGLYTSGISEKLNQEILDREVANLQLEIEPENIQRFISKDANNRIEITDKLVTNGANVKNAQNINVSKALDHAAICDYILVKYLIQNQDSLFKSFDKNEAQKILSNYLQNQQIDPVEKLRYLQIPIIGNHTNYTYHFLQNNNQQVLMLPETNRIFPVKTGENNIYLKAIKGNYIAKNNPNKTLKILKAKLQKQGFDYEVIQDKLRIGIPADEVLSHDELAINLLRNHLGQTKFEQEFEQIITKQSLLDKNLRELKLSKVKNMNENQPVFIFNNNLATFNNPTQFINTQLDTEYYINYVEKVFNRWKN
;
A
#
# COMPACT_ATOMS: atom_id res chain seq x y z
N MET A 1 -13.57 -20.48 24.85
CA MET A 1 -12.26 -20.95 25.35
C MET A 1 -12.04 -22.39 24.94
N GLU A 2 -12.89 -23.34 25.34
CA GLU A 2 -12.86 -24.72 24.82
C GLU A 2 -13.18 -24.83 23.31
N GLN A 3 -14.02 -23.96 22.74
CA GLN A 3 -14.17 -23.87 21.27
C GLN A 3 -12.95 -23.29 20.53
N TYR A 4 -12.04 -22.61 21.25
CA TYR A 4 -10.72 -22.22 20.73
C TYR A 4 -9.69 -23.34 20.98
N GLN A 5 -10.03 -24.38 21.74
CA GLN A 5 -9.23 -25.60 21.77
C GLN A 5 -9.48 -26.30 20.43
N ASP A 6 -8.57 -25.99 19.51
CA ASP A 6 -8.52 -26.47 18.15
C ASP A 6 -8.82 -27.97 18.08
N THR A 7 -9.67 -28.33 17.12
CA THR A 7 -9.45 -29.63 16.48
C THR A 7 -8.06 -29.54 15.87
N PRO A 8 -7.05 -30.32 16.32
CA PRO A 8 -5.73 -30.26 15.72
C PRO A 8 -5.92 -30.42 14.22
N ILE A 9 -5.51 -29.41 13.44
CA ILE A 9 -5.51 -29.53 11.99
C ILE A 9 -4.49 -30.61 11.68
N LYS A 10 -4.98 -31.84 11.53
CA LYS A 10 -4.26 -32.89 10.83
C LYS A 10 -4.13 -32.39 9.40
N ILE A 11 -2.95 -31.88 9.04
CA ILE A 11 -2.61 -31.68 7.63
C ILE A 11 -2.75 -33.04 6.97
N GLN A 12 -3.80 -33.25 6.19
CA GLN A 12 -3.93 -34.44 5.38
C GLN A 12 -2.69 -34.53 4.49
N ILE A 13 -2.01 -35.68 4.49
CA ILE A 13 -0.78 -35.92 3.71
C ILE A 13 -0.97 -35.61 2.22
N GLU A 14 -2.21 -35.63 1.71
CA GLU A 14 -2.54 -35.15 0.37
C GLU A 14 -2.09 -33.69 0.11
N ASN A 15 -2.12 -32.81 1.11
CA ASN A 15 -1.61 -31.44 0.98
C ASN A 15 -0.08 -31.38 0.87
N LEU A 16 0.64 -32.35 1.44
CA LEU A 16 2.09 -32.51 1.24
C LEU A 16 2.39 -33.17 -0.12
N ARG A 17 1.51 -34.06 -0.60
CA ARG A 17 1.57 -34.66 -1.95
C ARG A 17 1.32 -33.64 -3.08
N ASN A 18 0.68 -32.51 -2.78
CA ASN A 18 0.46 -31.41 -3.74
C ASN A 18 1.66 -30.43 -3.81
N MET A 19 2.73 -30.59 -3.02
CA MET A 19 3.97 -29.81 -3.23
C MET A 19 4.59 -30.01 -4.63
N PRO A 20 4.59 -31.24 -5.20
CA PRO A 20 4.83 -31.47 -6.62
C PRO A 20 3.96 -30.62 -7.58
N ASP A 21 2.72 -30.28 -7.23
CA ASP A 21 1.90 -29.40 -8.08
C ASP A 21 2.38 -27.95 -8.07
N MET A 22 3.11 -27.52 -7.04
CA MET A 22 3.82 -26.24 -7.07
C MET A 22 4.86 -26.22 -8.20
N LEU A 23 5.53 -27.35 -8.49
CA LEU A 23 6.43 -27.50 -9.64
C LEU A 23 5.66 -27.51 -10.98
N ASN A 24 4.48 -28.12 -11.04
CA ASN A 24 3.62 -28.10 -12.23
C ASN A 24 3.10 -26.69 -12.55
N VAL A 25 2.73 -25.90 -11.52
CA VAL A 25 2.36 -24.49 -11.67
C VAL A 25 3.56 -23.67 -12.17
N ILE A 26 4.77 -23.93 -11.67
CA ILE A 26 6.02 -23.31 -12.18
C ILE A 26 6.27 -23.65 -13.66
N GLN A 27 5.98 -24.89 -14.08
CA GLN A 27 6.14 -25.34 -15.46
C GLN A 27 5.09 -24.75 -16.42
N ARG A 28 3.84 -24.56 -15.97
CA ARG A 28 2.76 -24.00 -16.81
C ARG A 28 2.96 -22.53 -17.18
N TYR A 29 3.65 -21.74 -16.35
CA TYR A 29 3.82 -20.30 -16.55
C TYR A 29 5.22 -19.89 -17.04
N ASN A 30 6.09 -20.85 -17.34
CA ASN A 30 7.40 -20.62 -17.95
C ASN A 30 7.52 -21.37 -19.28
N ALA A 31 7.95 -20.64 -20.32
CA ALA A 31 8.58 -21.22 -21.51
C ALA A 31 10.02 -21.69 -21.18
N LEU A 32 10.18 -22.67 -20.28
CA LEU A 32 11.51 -23.15 -19.85
C LEU A 32 11.62 -24.69 -19.88
N PRO A 33 12.84 -25.23 -20.07
CA PRO A 33 13.05 -26.64 -20.39
C PRO A 33 12.69 -27.56 -19.23
N SER A 34 12.09 -28.71 -19.56
CA SER A 34 11.84 -29.85 -18.66
C SER A 34 13.08 -30.21 -17.84
N ALA A 35 13.00 -30.12 -16.51
CA ALA A 35 14.06 -30.54 -15.59
C ALA A 35 13.53 -31.61 -14.62
N ASP A 36 14.32 -32.67 -14.45
CA ASP A 36 14.08 -33.81 -13.58
C ASP A 36 14.66 -33.50 -12.17
N VAL A 37 13.79 -33.42 -11.16
CA VAL A 37 14.06 -32.68 -9.90
C VAL A 37 14.76 -33.52 -8.83
N THR A 38 15.19 -34.75 -9.12
CA THR A 38 15.65 -35.71 -8.10
C THR A 38 17.13 -35.57 -7.70
N LYS A 39 17.90 -34.63 -8.27
CA LYS A 39 19.36 -34.48 -8.00
C LYS A 39 19.84 -33.04 -7.86
N SER A 40 19.41 -32.30 -6.84
CA SER A 40 19.91 -30.92 -6.64
C SER A 40 21.26 -30.87 -5.89
N ASN A 41 22.36 -30.62 -6.60
CA ASN A 41 23.60 -30.06 -6.02
C ASN A 41 23.55 -28.52 -6.04
N ILE A 42 24.04 -27.87 -4.99
CA ILE A 42 24.12 -26.39 -4.89
C ILE A 42 25.36 -25.91 -5.64
N ILE A 43 25.23 -25.53 -6.92
CA ILE A 43 26.30 -24.88 -7.69
C ILE A 43 25.73 -23.61 -8.31
N SER A 44 26.26 -22.45 -7.89
CA SER A 44 25.92 -21.14 -8.49
C SER A 44 26.46 -21.07 -9.92
N GLU A 45 25.80 -20.34 -10.82
CA GLU A 45 26.37 -19.97 -12.13
C GLU A 45 27.67 -19.14 -12.03
N LEU A 46 27.96 -18.60 -10.84
CA LEU A 46 29.22 -17.95 -10.49
C LEU A 46 30.26 -18.91 -9.88
N ASP A 47 29.94 -20.20 -9.73
CA ASP A 47 30.89 -21.22 -9.26
C ASP A 47 31.82 -21.63 -10.42
N PRO A 48 33.15 -21.62 -10.24
CA PRO A 48 34.11 -22.04 -11.26
C PRO A 48 33.90 -23.48 -11.79
N ARG A 49 33.15 -24.30 -11.07
CA ARG A 49 32.82 -25.68 -11.44
C ARG A 49 31.54 -25.81 -12.27
N TYR A 50 30.85 -24.69 -12.55
CA TYR A 50 29.60 -24.66 -13.30
C TYR A 50 29.76 -25.20 -14.72
N ARG A 51 29.11 -26.34 -15.02
CA ARG A 51 29.03 -26.92 -16.38
C ARG A 51 27.60 -26.88 -16.89
N ASN A 52 27.44 -26.71 -18.21
CA ASN A 52 26.13 -26.53 -18.87
C ASN A 52 25.16 -27.73 -18.69
N ARG A 53 25.67 -28.93 -18.36
CA ARG A 53 24.83 -30.09 -17.97
C ARG A 53 24.16 -29.91 -16.62
N ASP A 54 24.79 -29.20 -15.68
CA ASP A 54 24.29 -29.02 -14.31
C ASP A 54 23.07 -28.08 -14.24
N ALA A 55 22.81 -27.30 -15.28
CA ALA A 55 21.66 -26.39 -15.34
C ALA A 55 20.31 -27.11 -15.50
N LYS A 56 20.30 -28.29 -16.11
CA LYS A 56 19.09 -29.10 -16.31
C LYS A 56 18.69 -29.91 -15.07
N ASP A 57 19.61 -30.10 -14.13
CA ASP A 57 19.42 -30.96 -12.95
C ASP A 57 19.19 -30.14 -11.66
N GLN A 58 19.16 -28.80 -11.73
CA GLN A 58 18.99 -27.94 -10.56
C GLN A 58 17.55 -27.40 -10.41
N GLY A 59 16.97 -27.64 -9.23
CA GLY A 59 15.62 -27.22 -8.88
C GLY A 59 15.46 -25.71 -8.64
N TRP A 60 14.37 -25.15 -9.17
CA TRP A 60 13.91 -23.79 -8.92
C TRP A 60 13.29 -23.67 -7.53
N ARG A 61 13.34 -22.49 -6.92
CA ARG A 61 12.77 -22.24 -5.57
C ARG A 61 11.83 -21.03 -5.57
N ILE A 62 10.73 -21.15 -4.84
CA ILE A 62 9.74 -20.08 -4.64
C ILE A 62 9.50 -19.88 -3.15
N SER A 63 9.30 -18.63 -2.73
CA SER A 63 9.00 -18.27 -1.35
C SER A 63 8.22 -16.96 -1.24
N TYR A 64 7.79 -16.62 -0.02
CA TYR A 64 7.26 -15.31 0.32
C TYR A 64 8.02 -14.70 1.49
N ASN A 65 8.69 -13.56 1.28
CA ASN A 65 9.35 -12.75 2.32
C ASN A 65 10.31 -13.58 3.21
N SER A 66 10.97 -14.58 2.63
CA SER A 66 11.67 -15.56 3.43
C SER A 66 13.10 -15.11 3.73
N PHE A 67 13.33 -14.79 5.01
CA PHE A 67 14.63 -14.97 5.61
C PHE A 67 15.00 -16.47 5.60
N PRO A 68 16.28 -16.87 5.47
CA PRO A 68 16.68 -18.25 5.17
C PRO A 68 16.20 -19.35 6.14
N LYS A 69 15.81 -19.02 7.37
CA LYS A 69 15.46 -20.02 8.41
C LYS A 69 14.32 -20.98 8.00
N GLN A 70 13.28 -20.48 7.34
CA GLN A 70 12.12 -21.31 6.95
C GLN A 70 12.46 -22.26 5.81
N ASN A 71 13.22 -21.79 4.82
CA ASN A 71 13.67 -22.61 3.69
C ASN A 71 14.72 -23.65 4.08
N VAL A 72 15.59 -23.33 5.06
CA VAL A 72 16.54 -24.28 5.63
C VAL A 72 15.81 -25.39 6.38
N LEU A 73 14.82 -25.04 7.22
CA LEU A 73 14.01 -26.03 7.94
C LEU A 73 13.21 -26.91 6.98
N LEU A 74 12.60 -26.34 5.94
CA LEU A 74 11.87 -27.10 4.93
C LEU A 74 12.79 -27.99 4.09
N SER A 75 13.95 -27.48 3.67
CA SER A 75 14.95 -28.27 2.93
C SER A 75 15.45 -29.44 3.79
N TYR A 76 15.61 -29.21 5.09
CA TYR A 76 15.98 -30.25 6.06
C TYR A 76 14.89 -31.30 6.24
N LEU A 77 13.62 -30.89 6.32
CA LEU A 77 12.47 -31.79 6.40
C LEU A 77 12.33 -32.63 5.12
N ILE A 78 12.43 -32.01 3.94
CA ILE A 78 12.39 -32.72 2.65
C ILE A 78 13.56 -33.71 2.57
N ASN A 79 14.76 -33.30 2.99
CA ASN A 79 15.91 -34.20 3.01
C ASN A 79 15.67 -35.38 3.97
N LEU A 80 15.17 -35.15 5.19
CA LEU A 80 14.77 -36.23 6.10
C LEU A 80 13.69 -37.16 5.53
N MET A 81 12.75 -36.63 4.75
CA MET A 81 11.68 -37.40 4.10
C MET A 81 12.20 -38.20 2.88
N CYS A 82 13.22 -37.70 2.18
CA CYS A 82 13.71 -38.28 0.93
C CYS A 82 14.98 -39.14 1.08
N TYR A 83 15.83 -38.91 2.09
CA TYR A 83 17.15 -39.56 2.16
C TYR A 83 17.16 -40.97 2.75
N ASN A 84 16.08 -41.39 3.41
CA ASN A 84 15.96 -42.75 3.91
C ASN A 84 15.03 -43.54 3.01
N GLY A 85 15.57 -44.25 2.01
CA GLY A 85 14.86 -45.10 1.03
C GLY A 85 14.01 -46.25 1.61
N GLN A 86 13.37 -46.05 2.75
CA GLN A 86 12.36 -46.90 3.39
C GLN A 86 11.08 -46.08 3.57
N THR A 87 10.40 -45.75 2.46
CA THR A 87 9.14 -44.99 2.43
C THR A 87 7.90 -45.77 2.91
N LYS A 88 8.03 -46.81 3.75
CA LYS A 88 6.87 -47.66 4.11
C LYS A 88 6.44 -47.72 5.57
N GLN A 89 7.15 -47.19 6.56
CA GLN A 89 6.74 -47.38 7.96
C GLN A 89 7.10 -46.23 8.91
N ARG A 90 6.49 -45.05 8.77
CA ARG A 90 6.58 -43.98 9.81
C ARG A 90 5.31 -43.15 9.99
N PHE A 91 4.16 -43.74 9.74
CA PHE A 91 2.89 -43.18 10.21
C PHE A 91 2.08 -44.30 10.87
N ILE A 92 1.53 -44.03 12.06
CA ILE A 92 0.59 -44.96 12.69
C ILE A 92 -0.75 -44.81 11.98
N HIS A 93 -1.29 -45.94 11.52
CA HIS A 93 -2.64 -46.03 10.99
C HIS A 93 -3.63 -46.04 12.16
N ASP A 94 -4.53 -45.06 12.23
CA ASP A 94 -5.80 -45.31 12.89
C ASP A 94 -6.79 -45.91 11.89
N LYS A 95 -7.84 -46.56 12.41
CA LYS A 95 -8.84 -47.30 11.63
C LYS A 95 -9.67 -46.42 10.68
N ASN A 96 -9.43 -45.10 10.65
CA ASN A 96 -10.15 -44.10 9.86
C ASN A 96 -9.26 -43.38 8.83
N ASN A 97 -8.10 -43.93 8.44
CA ASN A 97 -7.15 -43.30 7.51
C ASN A 97 -6.61 -41.91 7.99
N LYS A 98 -6.50 -41.69 9.31
CA LYS A 98 -5.80 -40.51 9.86
C LYS A 98 -4.29 -40.78 9.99
N TYR A 99 -3.48 -39.79 9.62
CA TYR A 99 -2.03 -39.82 9.80
C TYR A 99 -1.60 -38.82 10.89
N GLU A 100 -0.82 -39.30 11.86
CA GLU A 100 -0.16 -38.49 12.90
C GLU A 100 1.37 -38.60 12.72
N LEU A 101 2.11 -37.51 13.01
CA LEU A 101 3.56 -37.58 13.13
C LEU A 101 3.88 -38.54 14.28
N THR A 102 4.70 -39.57 14.04
CA THR A 102 5.02 -40.51 15.12
C THR A 102 5.81 -39.79 16.21
N PRO A 103 5.58 -40.12 17.50
CA PRO A 103 6.40 -39.63 18.60
C PRO A 103 7.90 -39.80 18.36
N GLU A 104 8.31 -40.87 17.66
CA GLU A 104 9.70 -41.10 17.24
C GLU A 104 10.22 -40.11 16.19
N LEU A 105 9.38 -39.67 15.24
CA LEU A 105 9.79 -38.64 14.28
C LEU A 105 9.95 -37.29 14.99
N VAL A 106 9.02 -36.95 15.89
CA VAL A 106 9.09 -35.74 16.73
C VAL A 106 10.30 -35.79 17.64
N TYR A 107 10.59 -36.93 18.28
CA TYR A 107 11.76 -37.14 19.11
C TYR A 107 13.07 -37.05 18.30
N THR A 108 13.13 -37.68 17.12
CA THR A 108 14.31 -37.61 16.24
C THR A 108 14.55 -36.18 15.74
N LEU A 109 13.49 -35.44 15.43
CA LEU A 109 13.55 -34.02 15.09
C LEU A 109 13.99 -33.18 16.30
N ASN A 110 13.48 -33.46 17.50
CA ASN A 110 13.90 -32.81 18.75
C ASN A 110 15.38 -33.06 19.06
N GLU A 111 15.85 -34.31 19.03
CA GLU A 111 17.25 -34.69 19.20
C GLU A 111 18.14 -34.00 18.18
N LYS A 112 17.77 -34.02 16.89
CA LYS A 112 18.54 -33.37 15.83
C LYS A 112 18.50 -31.87 15.92
N ILE A 113 17.36 -31.24 16.20
CA ILE A 113 17.25 -29.79 16.36
C ILE A 113 17.99 -29.34 17.62
N ASN A 114 17.91 -30.05 18.75
CA ASN A 114 18.60 -29.69 19.98
C ASN A 114 20.12 -29.90 19.88
N SER A 115 20.57 -30.98 19.23
CA SER A 115 22.00 -31.20 18.93
C SER A 115 22.53 -30.21 17.89
N THR A 116 21.70 -29.79 16.92
CA THR A 116 22.07 -28.76 15.95
C THR A 116 21.75 -27.33 16.39
N THR A 117 20.99 -27.02 17.43
CA THR A 117 20.83 -25.62 17.89
C THR A 117 22.09 -25.11 18.58
N ASN A 118 22.96 -26.01 19.04
CA ASN A 118 24.30 -25.69 19.52
C ASN A 118 25.40 -25.79 18.43
N GLN A 119 25.08 -26.28 17.22
CA GLN A 119 26.07 -26.53 16.14
C GLN A 119 25.64 -26.13 14.71
N LEU A 120 24.42 -25.64 14.49
CA LEU A 120 24.06 -24.87 13.32
C LEU A 120 24.69 -23.50 13.54
N ASP A 121 25.98 -23.43 13.22
CA ASP A 121 26.53 -22.27 12.54
C ASP A 121 25.65 -22.05 11.29
N ILE A 122 24.45 -21.47 11.48
CA ILE A 122 23.78 -20.71 10.44
C ILE A 122 24.87 -19.75 10.02
N PRO A 123 25.44 -19.88 8.80
CA PRO A 123 26.61 -19.10 8.45
C PRO A 123 26.28 -17.65 8.75
N LYS A 124 27.12 -16.96 9.54
CA LYS A 124 26.89 -15.55 9.90
C LYS A 124 26.63 -14.67 8.65
N ASN A 125 26.91 -15.21 7.45
CA ASN A 125 26.64 -14.67 6.13
C ASN A 125 25.71 -15.55 5.24
N VAL A 126 24.44 -15.81 5.61
CA VAL A 126 23.45 -16.45 4.69
C VAL A 126 22.92 -15.47 3.62
N LYS A 127 23.02 -14.17 3.88
CA LYS A 127 22.54 -13.12 2.97
C LYS A 127 23.24 -13.14 1.60
N PRO A 128 24.58 -13.33 1.50
CA PRO A 128 25.25 -13.57 0.22
C PRO A 128 24.70 -14.76 -0.57
N GLN A 129 24.35 -15.87 0.07
CA GLN A 129 23.81 -17.06 -0.61
C GLN A 129 22.40 -16.80 -1.14
N TYR A 130 21.53 -16.19 -0.33
CA TYR A 130 20.20 -15.74 -0.77
C TYR A 130 20.31 -14.76 -1.95
N ASN A 131 21.23 -13.79 -1.86
CA ASN A 131 21.49 -12.86 -2.95
C ASN A 131 22.02 -13.59 -4.20
N ALA A 132 22.89 -14.60 -4.06
CA ALA A 132 23.37 -15.39 -5.20
C ALA A 132 22.24 -16.18 -5.87
N TRP A 133 21.30 -16.73 -5.11
CA TRP A 133 20.10 -17.41 -5.65
C TRP A 133 19.13 -16.43 -6.34
N LEU A 134 18.94 -15.25 -5.75
CA LEU A 134 18.16 -14.19 -6.40
C LEU A 134 18.81 -13.75 -7.70
N GLN A 135 20.12 -13.52 -7.68
CA GLN A 135 20.87 -13.06 -8.84
C GLN A 135 20.81 -14.12 -9.92
N SER A 136 21.03 -15.40 -9.64
CA SER A 136 20.95 -16.50 -10.64
C SER A 136 19.60 -16.65 -11.33
N ASN A 137 18.58 -15.89 -10.91
CA ASN A 137 17.19 -15.95 -11.38
C ASN A 137 16.52 -17.30 -11.10
N ARG A 138 17.12 -18.18 -10.28
CA ARG A 138 16.59 -19.52 -9.93
C ARG A 138 15.69 -19.50 -8.69
N TYR A 139 15.49 -18.30 -8.13
CA TYR A 139 14.72 -18.06 -6.93
C TYR A 139 13.71 -16.93 -7.15
N LEU A 140 12.43 -17.21 -6.88
CA LEU A 140 11.38 -16.21 -6.89
C LEU A 140 10.90 -15.92 -5.48
N ASP A 141 11.04 -14.67 -5.05
CA ASP A 141 10.42 -14.17 -3.83
C ASP A 141 9.15 -13.41 -4.20
N ILE A 142 8.00 -14.07 -4.09
CA ILE A 142 6.72 -13.52 -4.50
C ILE A 142 6.38 -12.25 -3.73
N ALA A 143 6.90 -12.07 -2.51
CA ALA A 143 6.71 -10.84 -1.74
C ALA A 143 7.33 -9.62 -2.45
N THR A 144 8.38 -9.79 -3.26
CA THR A 144 8.99 -8.70 -4.02
C THR A 144 8.23 -8.37 -5.31
N ALA A 145 7.39 -9.29 -5.76
CA ALA A 145 6.39 -9.06 -6.79
C ALA A 145 5.07 -8.55 -6.22
N ASN A 146 4.95 -8.45 -4.88
CA ASN A 146 3.77 -7.90 -4.23
C ASN A 146 3.67 -6.41 -4.59
N PRO A 147 2.58 -5.98 -5.25
CA PRO A 147 2.34 -4.56 -5.48
C PRO A 147 2.08 -3.79 -4.18
N THR A 148 1.98 -4.48 -3.04
CA THR A 148 1.51 -3.94 -1.75
C THR A 148 2.34 -4.44 -0.57
N ASP A 149 2.34 -3.70 0.54
CA ASP A 149 3.15 -4.03 1.73
C ASP A 149 2.44 -5.00 2.69
N ILE A 150 1.62 -5.92 2.16
CA ILE A 150 0.79 -6.81 2.98
C ILE A 150 1.51 -8.13 3.29
N SER A 151 1.31 -8.66 4.49
CA SER A 151 1.83 -9.98 4.88
C SER A 151 1.08 -11.14 4.22
N LEU A 152 1.77 -12.27 4.03
CA LEU A 152 1.18 -13.47 3.44
C LEU A 152 -0.04 -13.95 4.21
N GLU A 153 0.06 -13.93 5.54
CA GLU A 153 -0.98 -14.36 6.46
C GLU A 153 -2.24 -13.50 6.30
N ARG A 154 -2.08 -12.20 6.03
CA ARG A 154 -3.22 -11.31 5.78
C ARG A 154 -3.89 -11.58 4.42
N ILE A 155 -3.10 -11.88 3.39
CA ILE A 155 -3.66 -12.27 2.10
C ILE A 155 -4.42 -13.59 2.25
N GLY A 156 -3.81 -14.58 2.92
CA GLY A 156 -4.44 -15.85 3.26
C GLY A 156 -5.76 -15.66 4.02
N LEU A 157 -5.78 -14.74 4.99
CA LEU A 157 -6.97 -14.39 5.75
C LEU A 157 -8.09 -13.90 4.82
N ASN A 158 -7.81 -12.89 3.99
CA ASN A 158 -8.76 -12.30 3.05
C ASN A 158 -9.29 -13.33 2.03
N LEU A 159 -8.47 -14.31 1.67
CA LEU A 159 -8.85 -15.42 0.79
C LEU A 159 -9.60 -16.56 1.50
N GLY A 160 -9.75 -16.50 2.83
CA GLY A 160 -10.46 -17.52 3.60
C GLY A 160 -9.61 -18.73 4.00
N TYR A 161 -8.30 -18.70 3.78
CA TYR A 161 -7.39 -19.79 4.15
C TYR A 161 -7.03 -19.81 5.64
N THR A 162 -6.36 -20.88 6.06
CA THR A 162 -5.83 -21.03 7.42
C THR A 162 -4.69 -20.04 7.67
N VAL A 163 -4.71 -19.33 8.80
CA VAL A 163 -3.72 -18.29 9.10
C VAL A 163 -2.95 -18.51 10.41
N ASN A 164 -3.51 -19.28 11.33
CA ASN A 164 -2.78 -19.84 12.46
C ASN A 164 -3.08 -21.32 12.52
N ILE A 165 -2.03 -22.11 12.66
CA ILE A 165 -2.15 -23.50 13.09
C ILE A 165 -1.69 -23.53 14.53
N HIS A 166 -2.34 -24.31 15.39
CA HIS A 166 -1.85 -24.55 16.75
C HIS A 166 -1.39 -25.99 16.88
N ALA A 167 -0.29 -26.20 17.59
CA ALA A 167 0.23 -27.52 17.94
C ALA A 167 0.57 -27.58 19.42
N ASN A 168 0.54 -28.79 19.98
CA ASN A 168 0.88 -29.01 21.39
C ASN A 168 2.39 -28.85 21.67
N ASP A 169 3.21 -29.03 20.64
CA ASP A 169 4.67 -28.92 20.70
C ASP A 169 5.19 -27.74 19.87
N LYS A 170 6.23 -27.05 20.38
CA LYS A 170 6.81 -25.84 19.75
C LYS A 170 7.48 -26.15 18.40
N ILE A 171 8.06 -27.33 18.24
CA ILE A 171 8.67 -27.77 16.99
C ILE A 171 7.58 -28.12 15.99
N GLU A 172 6.59 -28.90 16.40
CA GLU A 172 5.42 -29.21 15.57
C GLU A 172 4.74 -27.91 15.09
N GLN A 173 4.55 -26.95 15.99
CA GLN A 173 4.03 -25.62 15.70
C GLN A 173 4.84 -24.89 14.62
N THR A 174 6.17 -24.97 14.70
CA THR A 174 7.09 -24.34 13.75
C THR A 174 7.02 -25.00 12.38
N ILE A 175 6.90 -26.34 12.36
CA ILE A 175 6.78 -27.13 11.13
C ILE A 175 5.44 -26.80 10.43
N LEU A 176 4.33 -26.89 11.16
CA LEU A 176 3.00 -26.64 10.61
C LEU A 176 2.88 -25.21 10.07
N ASN A 177 3.40 -24.21 10.79
CA ASN A 177 3.44 -22.83 10.31
C ASN A 177 4.27 -22.68 9.02
N SER A 178 5.37 -23.41 8.90
CA SER A 178 6.20 -23.38 7.69
C SER A 178 5.47 -24.00 6.49
N VAL A 179 4.82 -25.15 6.69
CA VAL A 179 4.00 -25.80 5.65
C VAL A 179 2.84 -24.90 5.21
N ASN A 180 2.13 -24.28 6.17
CA ASN A 180 1.04 -23.37 5.86
C ASN A 180 1.49 -22.19 5.00
N LYS A 181 2.64 -21.58 5.33
CA LYS A 181 3.21 -20.50 4.52
C LYS A 181 3.55 -20.95 3.11
N CYS A 182 4.07 -22.17 2.91
CA CYS A 182 4.29 -22.71 1.56
C CYS A 182 2.97 -22.84 0.76
N MET A 183 1.92 -23.37 1.38
CA MET A 183 0.60 -23.48 0.73
C MET A 183 0.01 -22.11 0.40
N LEU A 184 0.05 -21.17 1.36
CA LEU A 184 -0.41 -19.79 1.13
C LEU A 184 0.39 -19.12 0.00
N THR A 185 1.70 -19.35 -0.06
CA THR A 185 2.56 -18.80 -1.11
C THR A 185 2.11 -19.25 -2.50
N GLN A 186 1.74 -20.53 -2.66
CA GLN A 186 1.16 -21.03 -3.92
C GLN A 186 -0.14 -20.31 -4.27
N LYS A 187 -1.03 -20.12 -3.28
CA LYS A 187 -2.32 -19.42 -3.50
C LYS A 187 -2.15 -17.96 -3.85
N VAL A 188 -1.19 -17.27 -3.25
CA VAL A 188 -0.84 -15.91 -3.62
C VAL A 188 -0.24 -15.84 -5.02
N PHE A 189 0.59 -16.82 -5.39
CA PHE A 189 1.13 -16.89 -6.74
C PHE A 189 0.03 -16.98 -7.80
N GLU A 190 -1.04 -17.74 -7.55
CA GLU A 190 -2.17 -17.91 -8.49
C GLU A 190 -2.99 -16.62 -8.73
N LEU A 191 -2.78 -15.56 -7.94
CA LEU A 191 -3.55 -14.32 -8.05
C LEU A 191 -3.18 -13.50 -9.31
N PRO A 192 -4.18 -13.02 -10.09
CA PRO A 192 -3.95 -12.30 -11.34
C PRO A 192 -3.02 -11.08 -11.21
N GLU A 193 -3.09 -10.32 -10.13
CA GLU A 193 -2.28 -9.12 -9.91
C GLU A 193 -0.79 -9.42 -9.69
N TYR A 194 -0.47 -10.55 -9.06
CA TYR A 194 0.90 -11.02 -8.91
C TYR A 194 1.42 -11.57 -10.24
N GLN A 195 0.61 -12.37 -10.92
CA GLN A 195 0.94 -12.91 -12.25
C GLN A 195 1.20 -11.80 -13.26
N ALA A 196 0.32 -10.79 -13.33
CA ALA A 196 0.48 -9.66 -14.25
C ALA A 196 1.79 -8.91 -14.01
N THR A 197 2.17 -8.69 -12.74
CA THR A 197 3.42 -8.03 -12.37
C THR A 197 4.64 -8.87 -12.74
N ILE A 198 4.61 -10.18 -12.46
CA ILE A 198 5.69 -11.12 -12.76
C ILE A 198 5.89 -11.24 -14.29
N THR A 199 4.80 -11.45 -15.03
CA THR A 199 4.81 -11.52 -16.49
C THR A 199 5.35 -10.24 -17.11
N ALA A 200 4.92 -9.08 -16.62
CA ALA A 200 5.43 -7.79 -17.07
C ALA A 200 6.95 -7.68 -16.88
N LYS A 201 7.46 -8.00 -15.69
CA LYS A 201 8.92 -7.96 -15.40
C LYS A 201 9.70 -8.98 -16.22
N ASN A 202 9.19 -10.19 -16.41
CA ASN A 202 9.78 -11.20 -17.29
C ASN A 202 9.87 -10.69 -18.73
N LYS A 203 8.81 -10.06 -19.23
CA LYS A 203 8.81 -9.45 -20.56
C LYS A 203 9.86 -8.37 -20.71
N LEU A 204 10.06 -7.54 -19.67
CA LEU A 204 11.14 -6.55 -19.65
C LEU A 204 12.52 -7.21 -19.74
N LEU A 205 12.80 -8.20 -18.88
CA LEU A 205 14.10 -8.90 -18.87
C LEU A 205 14.43 -9.57 -20.20
N ASN A 206 13.41 -10.14 -20.86
CA ASN A 206 13.58 -10.80 -22.15
C ASN A 206 13.83 -9.82 -23.29
N ASN A 207 13.13 -8.68 -23.30
CA ASN A 207 13.17 -7.71 -24.40
C ASN A 207 14.31 -6.68 -24.26
N TYR A 208 14.72 -6.35 -23.04
CA TYR A 208 15.74 -5.33 -22.77
C TYR A 208 16.99 -5.97 -22.18
N LYS A 209 17.94 -6.35 -23.04
CA LYS A 209 19.16 -7.09 -22.65
C LYS A 209 20.08 -6.34 -21.68
N HIS A 210 20.04 -5.01 -21.68
CA HIS A 210 20.78 -4.16 -20.72
C HIS A 210 20.30 -4.26 -19.28
N LEU A 211 19.17 -4.92 -19.03
CA LEU A 211 18.75 -5.25 -17.67
C LEU A 211 19.53 -6.44 -17.08
N VAL A 212 20.18 -7.23 -17.95
CA VAL A 212 20.87 -8.49 -17.59
C VAL A 212 22.37 -8.43 -17.85
N TYR A 213 22.79 -7.84 -18.96
CA TYR A 213 24.17 -7.91 -19.45
C TYR A 213 24.93 -6.59 -19.33
N GLN A 214 26.25 -6.70 -19.27
CA GLN A 214 27.18 -5.57 -19.25
C GLN A 214 27.15 -4.78 -20.57
N GLN A 215 27.52 -3.51 -20.46
CA GLN A 215 27.64 -2.60 -21.61
C GLN A 215 28.77 -3.06 -22.53
N LYS A 216 28.52 -3.07 -23.83
CA LYS A 216 29.53 -3.43 -24.85
C LYS A 216 30.35 -2.21 -25.28
N TYR A 217 29.68 -1.07 -25.47
CA TYR A 217 30.32 0.18 -25.88
C TYR A 217 29.89 1.33 -24.97
N PRO A 218 30.85 2.16 -24.50
CA PRO A 218 30.54 3.32 -23.67
C PRO A 218 29.48 4.22 -24.30
N LYS A 219 28.63 4.83 -23.48
CA LYS A 219 27.58 5.80 -23.84
C LYS A 219 26.50 5.24 -24.76
N THR A 220 26.39 3.91 -24.84
CA THR A 220 25.35 3.23 -25.63
C THR A 220 24.57 2.22 -24.79
N LYS A 221 23.37 1.88 -25.25
CA LYS A 221 22.57 0.75 -24.73
C LYS A 221 23.03 -0.61 -25.24
N GLN A 222 24.05 -0.66 -26.11
CA GLN A 222 24.48 -1.92 -26.70
C GLN A 222 25.14 -2.78 -25.64
N THR A 223 24.76 -4.03 -25.59
CA THR A 223 25.22 -4.97 -24.56
C THR A 223 25.90 -6.16 -25.18
N TYR A 224 26.68 -6.84 -24.34
CA TYR A 224 26.95 -8.24 -24.57
C TYR A 224 25.63 -9.05 -24.50
N ASN A 225 25.65 -10.26 -25.02
CA ASN A 225 24.49 -11.17 -25.00
C ASN A 225 24.96 -12.60 -24.75
N ASP A 226 25.90 -12.74 -23.82
CA ASP A 226 26.55 -14.00 -23.47
C ASP A 226 26.74 -14.10 -21.95
N TYR A 227 26.92 -15.33 -21.48
CA TYR A 227 26.98 -15.63 -20.05
C TYR A 227 28.25 -15.13 -19.36
N GLN A 228 29.30 -14.76 -20.10
CA GLN A 228 30.55 -14.27 -19.50
C GLN A 228 30.43 -12.80 -19.08
N HIS A 229 29.52 -12.07 -19.71
CA HIS A 229 29.32 -10.63 -19.50
C HIS A 229 28.00 -10.31 -18.79
N VAL A 230 27.56 -11.20 -17.88
CA VAL A 230 26.40 -10.94 -17.05
C VAL A 230 26.73 -9.84 -16.03
N TYR A 231 25.80 -8.91 -15.83
CA TYR A 231 26.00 -7.80 -14.91
C TYR A 231 25.89 -8.28 -13.46
N THR A 232 26.87 -7.94 -12.61
CA THR A 232 26.93 -8.44 -11.21
C THR A 232 25.72 -8.02 -10.37
N ASN A 233 25.11 -6.88 -10.70
CA ASN A 233 23.90 -6.35 -10.08
C ASN A 233 22.73 -6.35 -11.06
N ARG A 234 22.62 -7.38 -11.91
CA ARG A 234 21.55 -7.48 -12.89
C ARG A 234 20.17 -7.43 -12.24
N LEU A 235 19.18 -7.05 -13.04
CA LEU A 235 17.81 -7.16 -12.62
C LEU A 235 17.31 -8.60 -12.76
N THR A 236 16.40 -8.94 -11.86
CA THR A 236 15.63 -10.17 -11.87
C THR A 236 14.17 -9.83 -11.62
N VAL A 237 13.26 -10.81 -11.72
CA VAL A 237 11.82 -10.60 -11.48
C VAL A 237 11.55 -10.00 -10.09
N ASN A 238 12.44 -10.28 -9.13
CA ASN A 238 12.36 -9.76 -7.77
C ASN A 238 12.84 -8.31 -7.62
N SER A 239 13.33 -7.69 -8.70
CA SER A 239 13.73 -6.28 -8.68
C SER A 239 12.51 -5.37 -8.63
N THR A 240 12.63 -4.24 -7.93
CA THR A 240 11.54 -3.26 -7.81
C THR A 240 11.25 -2.61 -9.16
N SER A 241 10.00 -2.20 -9.40
CA SER A 241 9.61 -1.50 -10.63
C SER A 241 10.40 -0.20 -10.83
N GLN A 242 10.80 0.46 -9.73
CA GLN A 242 11.71 1.61 -9.76
C GLN A 242 13.09 1.25 -10.33
N LYS A 243 13.67 0.11 -9.95
CA LYS A 243 14.95 -0.37 -10.53
C LYS A 243 14.81 -0.72 -12.00
N PHE A 244 13.69 -1.33 -12.39
CA PHE A 244 13.38 -1.55 -13.80
C PHE A 244 13.32 -0.23 -14.57
N ALA A 245 12.68 0.81 -14.03
CA ALA A 245 12.65 2.11 -14.67
C ALA A 245 14.04 2.75 -14.77
N GLU A 246 14.79 2.79 -13.67
CA GLU A 246 16.16 3.30 -13.65
C GLU A 246 17.04 2.61 -14.70
N ARG A 247 17.08 1.28 -14.70
CA ARG A 247 17.97 0.53 -15.61
C ARG A 247 17.48 0.50 -17.05
N THR A 248 16.19 0.70 -17.30
CA THR A 248 15.70 0.84 -18.67
C THR A 248 16.08 2.21 -19.25
N ILE A 249 15.97 3.27 -18.44
CA ILE A 249 16.19 4.66 -18.86
C ILE A 249 17.68 5.01 -18.88
N ALA A 250 18.44 4.65 -17.84
CA ALA A 250 19.86 4.92 -17.70
C ALA A 250 20.58 3.68 -17.13
N PRO A 251 20.82 2.64 -17.98
CA PRO A 251 21.35 1.34 -17.53
C PRO A 251 22.74 1.41 -16.91
N TYR A 252 23.56 2.38 -17.33
CA TYR A 252 24.98 2.49 -17.01
C TYR A 252 25.31 3.89 -16.49
N ASP A 253 26.40 4.00 -15.72
CA ASP A 253 26.77 5.23 -15.00
C ASP A 253 27.15 6.37 -15.96
N ASP A 254 27.69 6.03 -17.13
CA ASP A 254 28.01 6.96 -18.22
C ASP A 254 26.77 7.41 -19.02
N MET A 255 25.58 6.90 -18.67
CA MET A 255 24.28 7.30 -19.22
C MET A 255 23.41 8.02 -18.17
N LYS A 256 23.99 8.35 -17.01
CA LYS A 256 23.30 8.97 -15.90
C LYS A 256 22.62 10.29 -16.32
N ILE A 257 21.39 10.45 -15.86
CA ILE A 257 20.61 11.67 -16.10
C ILE A 257 21.12 12.79 -15.20
N ILE A 258 21.31 13.95 -15.81
CA ILE A 258 21.75 15.18 -15.12
C ILE A 258 20.51 16.01 -14.77
N ASP A 259 20.38 16.35 -13.49
CA ASP A 259 19.32 17.24 -13.00
C ASP A 259 19.60 18.70 -13.36
N ASP A 260 18.57 19.55 -13.32
CA ASP A 260 18.78 20.99 -13.40
C ASP A 260 19.45 21.48 -12.09
N PRO A 261 20.33 22.50 -12.13
CA PRO A 261 20.97 23.02 -10.92
C PRO A 261 19.96 23.54 -9.89
N THR A 262 18.85 24.08 -10.37
CA THR A 262 17.74 24.63 -9.58
C THR A 262 16.41 24.36 -10.27
N ILE A 263 15.33 24.43 -9.50
CA ILE A 263 13.97 24.33 -10.02
C ILE A 263 13.69 25.54 -10.92
N ASN A 264 13.10 25.29 -12.09
CA ASN A 264 12.63 26.29 -13.04
C ASN A 264 11.35 25.82 -13.71
N PHE A 265 10.55 26.75 -14.21
CA PHE A 265 9.23 26.49 -14.79
C PHE A 265 9.21 26.64 -16.32
N LEU A 266 10.35 26.42 -16.97
CA LEU A 266 10.46 26.46 -18.43
C LEU A 266 9.79 25.25 -19.06
N TYR A 267 8.77 25.49 -19.90
CA TYR A 267 7.98 24.46 -20.58
C TYR A 267 7.41 24.98 -21.91
N PRO A 268 7.20 24.12 -22.91
CA PRO A 268 7.80 22.79 -23.04
C PRO A 268 9.28 22.92 -23.42
N LYS A 269 10.14 22.06 -22.88
CA LYS A 269 11.56 21.94 -23.25
C LYS A 269 11.79 21.03 -24.46
N ASN A 270 10.82 20.18 -24.77
CA ASN A 270 10.83 19.26 -25.89
C ASN A 270 9.99 19.84 -27.04
N GLY A 271 10.50 19.82 -28.28
CA GLY A 271 9.80 20.32 -29.46
C GLY A 271 10.54 21.42 -30.21
N THR A 272 9.88 22.01 -31.20
CA THR A 272 10.42 23.08 -32.06
C THR A 272 10.19 24.49 -31.49
N THR A 273 9.31 24.63 -30.50
CA THR A 273 8.97 25.90 -29.87
C THR A 273 9.95 26.26 -28.75
N LYS A 274 10.30 27.53 -28.63
CA LYS A 274 11.14 28.04 -27.53
C LYS A 274 10.41 27.83 -26.19
N PRO A 275 11.07 27.29 -25.14
CA PRO A 275 10.46 27.12 -23.83
C PRO A 275 10.05 28.48 -23.24
N VAL A 276 8.92 28.53 -22.55
CA VAL A 276 8.43 29.72 -21.85
C VAL A 276 8.28 29.45 -20.35
N ASP A 277 8.31 30.48 -19.51
CA ASP A 277 7.89 30.34 -18.12
C ASP A 277 6.38 30.04 -18.10
N ILE A 278 6.05 28.80 -17.78
CA ILE A 278 4.68 28.30 -17.89
C ILE A 278 3.76 28.91 -16.84
N LEU A 279 4.28 29.32 -15.69
CA LEU A 279 3.45 30.00 -14.69
C LEU A 279 2.99 31.35 -15.22
N ASN A 280 3.89 32.10 -15.85
CA ASN A 280 3.56 33.37 -16.51
C ASN A 280 2.62 33.16 -17.71
N LYS A 281 2.86 32.10 -18.50
CA LYS A 281 1.99 31.79 -19.65
C LYS A 281 0.57 31.45 -19.21
N ILE A 282 0.40 30.64 -18.16
CA ILE A 282 -0.93 30.33 -17.61
C ILE A 282 -1.59 31.60 -17.05
N GLN A 283 -0.84 32.48 -16.38
CA GLN A 283 -1.37 33.77 -15.94
C GLN A 283 -1.88 34.61 -17.11
N GLN A 284 -1.14 34.67 -18.22
CA GLN A 284 -1.54 35.38 -19.43
C GLN A 284 -2.78 34.78 -20.08
N LEU A 285 -2.86 33.45 -20.17
CA LEU A 285 -4.02 32.76 -20.70
C LEU A 285 -5.27 33.02 -19.86
N LEU A 286 -5.13 32.94 -18.53
CA LEU A 286 -6.21 33.28 -17.60
C LEU A 286 -6.63 34.74 -17.72
N ASN A 287 -5.67 35.69 -17.81
CA ASN A 287 -5.98 37.11 -18.05
C ASN A 287 -6.72 37.33 -19.36
N TYR A 288 -6.33 36.64 -20.44
CA TYR A 288 -7.03 36.72 -21.73
C TYR A 288 -8.47 36.17 -21.62
N GLN A 289 -8.65 35.03 -20.95
CA GLN A 289 -9.96 34.44 -20.72
C GLN A 289 -10.86 35.38 -19.88
N LEU A 290 -10.30 35.98 -18.82
CA LEU A 290 -10.99 36.99 -18.01
C LEU A 290 -11.23 38.30 -18.78
N GLY A 291 -10.38 38.66 -19.74
CA GLY A 291 -10.55 39.85 -20.56
C GLY A 291 -11.75 39.75 -21.50
N ASN A 292 -12.02 38.56 -22.03
CA ASN A 292 -13.08 38.28 -23.00
C ASN A 292 -14.41 37.85 -22.38
N ASN A 293 -14.54 37.88 -21.05
CA ASN A 293 -15.78 37.54 -20.35
C ASN A 293 -16.55 38.79 -19.90
N SER A 294 -17.79 38.57 -19.49
CA SER A 294 -18.71 39.61 -19.01
C SER A 294 -18.59 39.90 -17.50
N LEU A 295 -17.55 39.40 -16.82
CA LEU A 295 -17.36 39.61 -15.38
C LEU A 295 -17.06 41.07 -15.04
N THR A 296 -17.43 41.49 -13.85
CA THR A 296 -17.00 42.77 -13.27
C THR A 296 -15.52 42.73 -12.92
N GLN A 297 -14.87 43.90 -12.79
CA GLN A 297 -13.47 43.97 -12.39
C GLN A 297 -13.21 43.35 -11.01
N ALA A 298 -14.16 43.46 -10.08
CA ALA A 298 -14.09 42.83 -8.76
C ALA A 298 -14.05 41.30 -8.86
N GLN A 299 -14.97 40.70 -9.63
CA GLN A 299 -15.02 39.26 -9.86
C GLN A 299 -13.75 38.74 -10.56
N LYS A 300 -13.25 39.45 -11.59
CA LYS A 300 -11.98 39.11 -12.25
C LYS A 300 -10.81 39.12 -11.26
N THR A 301 -10.82 40.07 -10.33
CA THR A 301 -9.79 40.21 -9.28
C THR A 301 -9.84 39.02 -8.31
N GLU A 302 -11.02 38.51 -7.99
CA GLU A 302 -11.17 37.35 -7.10
C GLU A 302 -10.62 36.05 -7.72
N VAL A 303 -10.98 35.76 -8.98
CA VAL A 303 -10.44 34.60 -9.72
C VAL A 303 -8.92 34.69 -9.82
N MET A 304 -8.40 35.87 -10.18
CA MET A 304 -6.96 36.10 -10.27
C MET A 304 -6.26 35.97 -8.92
N THR A 305 -6.90 36.39 -7.83
CA THR A 305 -6.35 36.24 -6.47
C THR A 305 -6.18 34.77 -6.10
N ASN A 306 -7.16 33.92 -6.42
CA ASN A 306 -7.06 32.48 -6.21
C ASN A 306 -5.92 31.86 -7.02
N PHE A 307 -5.75 32.25 -8.29
CA PHE A 307 -4.61 31.81 -9.08
C PHE A 307 -3.28 32.32 -8.50
N GLN A 308 -3.22 33.56 -8.01
CA GLN A 308 -2.00 34.16 -7.46
C GLN A 308 -1.48 33.40 -6.24
N HIS A 309 -2.35 32.81 -5.43
CA HIS A 309 -1.97 31.91 -4.34
C HIS A 309 -1.21 30.67 -4.84
N ILE A 310 -1.74 30.03 -5.88
CA ILE A 310 -1.11 28.87 -6.53
C ILE A 310 0.21 29.28 -7.20
N TYR A 311 0.20 30.38 -7.94
CA TYR A 311 1.37 30.95 -8.59
C TYR A 311 2.48 31.20 -7.57
N ASN A 312 2.19 31.91 -6.47
CA ASN A 312 3.16 32.23 -5.43
C ASN A 312 3.70 30.97 -4.74
N PHE A 313 2.82 30.01 -4.45
CA PHE A 313 3.22 28.72 -3.90
C PHE A 313 4.22 27.99 -4.80
N CYS A 314 4.02 27.98 -6.13
CA CYS A 314 4.97 27.39 -7.07
C CYS A 314 6.24 28.24 -7.20
N LYS A 315 6.09 29.56 -7.38
CA LYS A 315 7.19 30.50 -7.65
C LYS A 315 8.22 30.53 -6.50
N GLN A 316 7.80 30.29 -5.26
CA GLN A 316 8.72 30.22 -4.12
C GLN A 316 9.80 29.12 -4.25
N PHE A 317 9.59 28.10 -5.10
CA PHE A 317 10.55 27.03 -5.34
C PHE A 317 11.53 27.36 -6.46
N GLU A 318 11.20 28.32 -7.33
CA GLU A 318 12.06 28.69 -8.45
C GLU A 318 13.44 29.17 -7.95
N GLY A 319 14.51 28.75 -8.64
CA GLY A 319 15.88 29.09 -8.27
C GLY A 319 16.40 28.33 -7.03
N LYS A 320 15.58 27.51 -6.35
CA LYS A 320 16.04 26.66 -5.25
C LYS A 320 16.50 25.30 -5.75
N ASN A 321 17.47 24.71 -5.04
CA ASN A 321 17.95 23.36 -5.28
C ASN A 321 17.54 22.43 -4.13
N VAL A 322 16.61 21.50 -4.39
CA VAL A 322 16.12 20.55 -3.37
C VAL A 322 17.05 19.36 -3.16
N ASN A 323 18.16 19.29 -3.89
CA ASN A 323 19.21 18.29 -3.68
C ASN A 323 20.18 18.66 -2.54
N GLN A 324 20.23 19.92 -2.08
CA GLN A 324 21.26 20.42 -1.16
C GLN A 324 21.31 19.72 0.22
N SER A 325 20.22 19.08 0.67
CA SER A 325 20.22 18.28 1.91
C SER A 325 20.95 16.94 1.78
N ILE A 326 21.36 16.58 0.56
CA ILE A 326 22.20 15.42 0.26
C ILE A 326 23.60 15.96 -0.03
N ALA A 327 24.28 16.42 1.03
CA ALA A 327 25.68 16.80 0.92
C ALA A 327 26.47 15.64 0.31
N THR A 328 27.20 15.96 -0.75
CA THR A 328 28.11 15.10 -1.50
C THR A 328 29.06 14.31 -0.59
N PRO A 329 29.27 13.01 -0.82
CA PRO A 329 30.40 12.29 -0.26
C PRO A 329 31.68 12.71 -1.01
N THR A 330 32.18 13.91 -0.76
CA THR A 330 33.54 14.33 -1.18
C THR A 330 34.55 14.19 -0.05
N ASN A 331 34.22 13.46 1.02
CA ASN A 331 35.15 13.15 2.10
C ASN A 331 35.58 11.66 2.02
N PRO A 332 36.85 11.37 1.65
CA PRO A 332 37.37 10.01 1.50
C PRO A 332 37.47 9.22 2.82
N TYR A 333 37.10 9.81 3.97
CA TYR A 333 37.08 9.14 5.28
C TYR A 333 35.69 8.72 5.77
N PHE A 334 34.65 8.78 4.93
CA PHE A 334 33.35 8.23 5.32
C PHE A 334 33.27 6.73 5.06
N ASP A 335 33.35 5.96 6.15
CA ASP A 335 33.09 4.52 6.19
C ASP A 335 31.69 4.22 5.62
N THR A 336 31.69 3.62 4.44
CA THR A 336 30.51 3.23 3.64
C THR A 336 29.59 2.24 4.35
N LYS A 337 29.98 1.71 5.52
CA LYS A 337 29.18 0.76 6.30
C LYS A 337 28.17 1.38 7.27
N LYS A 338 28.23 2.69 7.54
CA LYS A 338 27.29 3.37 8.48
C LYS A 338 26.12 4.12 7.84
N ALA A 339 25.99 4.15 6.51
CA ALA A 339 24.93 4.90 5.81
C ALA A 339 23.52 4.25 5.85
N LYS A 340 23.28 3.22 6.67
CA LYS A 340 22.02 2.45 6.66
C LYS A 340 20.94 2.91 7.64
N THR A 341 21.16 3.94 8.46
CA THR A 341 20.23 4.24 9.57
C THR A 341 19.84 5.71 9.75
N THR A 342 20.22 6.60 8.85
CA THR A 342 19.65 7.95 8.82
C THR A 342 18.82 8.11 7.58
N SER A 343 17.50 8.02 7.75
CA SER A 343 16.54 8.57 6.80
C SER A 343 16.92 10.04 6.58
N LEU A 344 17.64 10.32 5.50
CA LEU A 344 17.84 11.66 4.98
C LEU A 344 16.46 12.15 4.57
N THR A 345 15.78 12.72 5.56
CA THR A 345 14.61 13.53 5.31
C THR A 345 15.15 14.70 4.53
N VAL A 346 14.87 14.75 3.24
CA VAL A 346 14.76 16.03 2.54
C VAL A 346 13.85 16.84 3.44
N ARG A 347 14.44 17.71 4.27
CA ARG A 347 13.69 18.74 4.96
C ARG A 347 13.30 19.67 3.83
N PHE A 348 12.22 19.30 3.13
CA PHE A 348 11.43 20.27 2.41
C PHE A 348 11.31 21.42 3.40
N VAL A 349 11.79 22.60 3.00
CA VAL A 349 11.46 23.83 3.70
C VAL A 349 9.93 23.78 3.77
N GLN A 350 9.41 23.42 4.94
CA GLN A 350 7.98 23.46 5.18
C GLN A 350 7.62 24.90 4.82
N PRO A 351 6.69 25.13 3.87
CA PRO A 351 6.30 26.48 3.52
C PRO A 351 6.05 27.20 4.84
N THR A 352 6.78 28.29 5.07
CA THR A 352 6.62 29.10 6.26
C THR A 352 5.13 29.45 6.31
N TYR A 353 4.47 28.90 7.32
CA TYR A 353 3.04 28.94 7.60
C TYR A 353 2.52 30.37 7.35
N GLN A 354 2.00 30.68 6.15
CA GLN A 354 1.26 31.94 5.87
C GLN A 354 0.74 32.10 4.44
N GLN A 355 1.24 31.37 3.42
CA GLN A 355 0.67 31.45 2.06
C GLN A 355 -0.34 30.32 1.83
N THR A 356 -1.60 30.69 1.58
CA THR A 356 -2.67 29.77 1.16
C THR A 356 -2.28 29.13 -0.18
N ASN A 357 -2.41 27.80 -0.30
CA ASN A 357 -2.13 27.04 -1.53
C ASN A 357 -3.42 26.38 -2.06
N ASP A 358 -4.53 27.02 -1.75
CA ASP A 358 -5.87 26.51 -1.92
C ASP A 358 -6.86 27.62 -2.33
N GLY A 359 -7.96 27.20 -2.95
CA GLY A 359 -8.97 28.12 -3.47
C GLY A 359 -10.24 27.42 -3.90
N LEU A 360 -11.25 28.22 -4.23
CA LEU A 360 -12.47 27.75 -4.89
C LEU A 360 -12.34 28.02 -6.40
N TYR A 361 -13.01 27.20 -7.20
CA TYR A 361 -13.25 27.53 -8.61
C TYR A 361 -14.34 28.58 -8.72
N HIS A 362 -14.34 29.34 -9.81
CA HIS A 362 -15.37 30.34 -10.10
C HIS A 362 -16.10 30.07 -11.42
N ASP A 363 -17.40 30.35 -11.44
CA ASP A 363 -18.23 30.20 -12.64
C ASP A 363 -18.11 31.39 -13.61
N GLU A 364 -18.89 31.33 -14.70
CA GLU A 364 -18.98 32.38 -15.72
C GLU A 364 -19.57 33.72 -15.23
N TYR A 365 -20.21 33.71 -14.05
CA TYR A 365 -20.74 34.88 -13.37
C TYR A 365 -19.82 35.37 -12.24
N GLY A 366 -18.69 34.71 -12.02
CA GLY A 366 -17.72 35.06 -10.99
C GLY A 366 -18.12 34.63 -9.59
N ASN A 367 -19.15 33.78 -9.46
CA ASN A 367 -19.52 33.19 -8.19
C ASN A 367 -18.56 32.06 -7.84
N SER A 368 -18.18 31.99 -6.57
CA SER A 368 -17.44 30.83 -6.05
C SER A 368 -18.29 29.56 -6.14
N LEU A 369 -17.75 28.53 -6.81
CA LEU A 369 -18.29 27.19 -6.82
C LEU A 369 -18.00 26.47 -5.51
N THR A 370 -18.79 25.43 -5.23
CA THR A 370 -18.65 24.53 -4.07
C THR A 370 -17.35 23.73 -4.07
N SER A 371 -16.57 23.73 -5.15
CA SER A 371 -15.35 22.93 -5.25
C SER A 371 -14.13 23.63 -4.70
N TRP A 372 -13.60 23.09 -3.60
CA TRP A 372 -12.33 23.50 -3.03
C TRP A 372 -11.19 22.65 -3.56
N VAL A 373 -10.08 23.29 -3.91
CA VAL A 373 -8.87 22.66 -4.46
C VAL A 373 -7.64 23.13 -3.72
N LYS A 374 -6.72 22.20 -3.46
CA LYS A 374 -5.42 22.44 -2.82
C LYS A 374 -4.31 21.78 -3.60
N ILE A 375 -3.25 22.55 -3.82
CA ILE A 375 -2.02 22.10 -4.50
C ILE A 375 -0.94 21.87 -3.45
N GLY A 376 -0.14 20.82 -3.60
CA GLY A 376 0.90 20.48 -2.64
C GLY A 376 2.12 19.83 -3.27
N LEU A 377 3.11 19.51 -2.44
CA LEU A 377 4.32 18.79 -2.90
C LEU A 377 4.01 17.37 -3.39
N GLY A 378 2.93 16.77 -2.87
CA GLY A 378 2.50 15.41 -3.19
C GLY A 378 1.48 15.30 -4.33
N GLY A 379 0.86 16.40 -4.75
CA GLY A 379 -0.22 16.39 -5.74
C GLY A 379 -1.35 17.35 -5.41
N VAL A 380 -2.30 17.44 -6.34
CA VAL A 380 -3.51 18.26 -6.22
C VAL A 380 -4.64 17.41 -5.64
N HIS A 381 -5.41 17.99 -4.73
CA HIS A 381 -6.60 17.37 -4.16
C HIS A 381 -7.71 18.40 -4.10
N GLY A 382 -8.92 18.00 -4.50
CA GLY A 382 -10.09 18.83 -4.33
C GLY A 382 -11.38 18.04 -4.40
N ASN A 383 -12.39 18.64 -3.78
CA ASN A 383 -13.71 18.07 -3.58
C ASN A 383 -14.69 19.21 -3.32
N GLU A 384 -15.97 18.91 -3.52
CA GLU A 384 -17.03 19.83 -3.12
C GLU A 384 -17.07 20.02 -1.59
N VAL A 385 -17.50 21.22 -1.19
CA VAL A 385 -17.75 21.66 0.18
C VAL A 385 -19.10 22.35 0.26
N LYS A 386 -19.74 22.29 1.43
CA LYS A 386 -20.97 23.05 1.68
C LYS A 386 -20.63 24.54 1.72
N ILE A 387 -21.13 25.31 0.77
CA ILE A 387 -21.06 26.77 0.83
C ILE A 387 -22.25 27.28 1.65
N ILE A 388 -21.95 28.02 2.72
CA ILE A 388 -22.91 28.91 3.37
C ILE A 388 -22.72 30.28 2.73
N ASN A 389 -23.81 30.95 2.36
CA ASN A 389 -23.89 32.24 1.64
C ASN A 389 -23.16 33.43 2.31
N SER A 390 -22.32 33.22 3.32
CA SER A 390 -21.64 34.26 4.11
C SER A 390 -20.15 33.98 4.33
N LEU A 391 -19.42 33.58 3.28
CA LEU A 391 -17.94 33.44 3.35
C LEU A 391 -17.19 34.79 3.36
N ASP A 392 -17.88 35.89 3.66
CA ASP A 392 -17.27 37.18 4.00
C ASP A 392 -16.38 37.10 5.27
N GLU A 393 -16.54 36.10 6.14
CA GLU A 393 -15.67 35.89 7.29
C GLU A 393 -14.59 34.81 7.05
N THR A 394 -13.74 35.07 6.06
CA THR A 394 -12.41 34.48 5.83
C THR A 394 -12.32 32.96 5.63
N LYS A 395 -11.51 32.55 4.65
CA LYS A 395 -11.00 31.18 4.46
C LYS A 395 -10.47 30.50 5.75
N GLN A 396 -10.22 31.25 6.83
CA GLN A 396 -9.80 30.76 8.15
C GLN A 396 -10.84 29.85 8.84
N GLY A 397 -12.12 29.97 8.49
CA GLY A 397 -13.20 29.13 9.04
C GLY A 397 -13.31 27.74 8.41
N LEU A 398 -12.95 27.58 7.13
CA LEU A 398 -13.15 26.34 6.36
C LEU A 398 -12.23 25.21 6.83
N LEU A 399 -10.99 25.55 7.16
CA LEU A 399 -9.94 24.59 7.52
C LEU A 399 -9.76 24.50 9.04
N ASP A 400 -9.39 23.32 9.52
CA ASP A 400 -8.89 23.11 10.88
C ASP A 400 -7.43 23.59 11.01
N ASN A 401 -6.88 23.59 12.23
CA ASN A 401 -5.49 23.99 12.49
C ASN A 401 -4.44 23.06 11.85
N LYS A 402 -4.85 22.01 11.13
CA LYS A 402 -3.98 21.10 10.38
C LYS A 402 -4.17 21.27 8.86
N GLY A 403 -5.02 22.22 8.42
CA GLY A 403 -5.30 22.48 7.02
C GLY A 403 -6.22 21.45 6.36
N ASN A 404 -7.09 20.77 7.12
CA ASN A 404 -8.15 19.89 6.61
C ASN A 404 -9.51 20.61 6.66
N ILE A 405 -10.41 20.29 5.73
CA ILE A 405 -11.79 20.79 5.75
C ILE A 405 -12.49 20.34 7.04
N ARG A 406 -13.09 21.29 7.78
CA ARG A 406 -13.85 21.01 9.01
C ARG A 406 -15.10 20.20 8.70
N GLU A 407 -15.52 19.36 9.64
CA GLU A 407 -16.62 18.40 9.44
C GLU A 407 -17.91 19.06 8.94
N GLN A 408 -18.27 20.23 9.45
CA GLN A 408 -19.50 20.92 9.05
C GLN A 408 -19.53 21.37 7.58
N TYR A 409 -18.37 21.50 6.93
CA TYR A 409 -18.25 21.94 5.55
C TYR A 409 -18.01 20.80 4.56
N LYS A 410 -17.82 19.57 5.04
CA LYS A 410 -17.68 18.41 4.15
C LYS A 410 -18.97 18.20 3.37
N TYR A 411 -18.80 17.81 2.11
CA TYR A 411 -19.87 17.51 1.20
C TYR A 411 -19.51 16.28 0.38
N THR A 412 -20.45 15.37 0.26
CA THR A 412 -20.39 14.23 -0.66
C THR A 412 -21.19 14.57 -1.90
N SER A 413 -20.51 14.57 -3.03
CA SER A 413 -21.11 14.76 -4.35
C SER A 413 -21.86 13.50 -4.78
N ASP A 414 -23.03 13.67 -5.37
CA ASP A 414 -23.78 12.63 -6.09
C ASP A 414 -24.38 13.29 -7.34
N VAL A 415 -23.73 13.05 -8.48
CA VAL A 415 -24.04 13.70 -9.74
C VAL A 415 -24.28 12.66 -10.83
N THR A 416 -25.17 12.98 -11.77
CA THR A 416 -25.39 12.20 -12.99
C THR A 416 -24.68 12.86 -14.17
N ASN A 417 -24.38 12.07 -15.20
CA ASN A 417 -23.69 12.52 -16.41
C ASN A 417 -22.39 13.28 -16.09
N ALA A 418 -21.59 12.69 -15.20
CA ALA A 418 -20.27 13.22 -14.91
C ALA A 418 -19.30 12.88 -16.05
N ILE A 419 -18.32 13.74 -16.26
CA ILE A 419 -17.25 13.53 -17.24
C ILE A 419 -15.94 13.52 -16.47
N HIS A 420 -15.24 12.39 -16.49
CA HIS A 420 -13.89 12.24 -15.97
C HIS A 420 -12.90 12.66 -17.05
N GLN A 421 -12.18 13.75 -16.81
CA GLN A 421 -11.07 14.13 -17.67
C GLN A 421 -9.85 13.32 -17.23
N ASP A 422 -9.70 12.11 -17.80
CA ASP A 422 -8.54 11.26 -17.52
C ASP A 422 -7.32 11.88 -18.19
N PHE A 423 -6.31 12.21 -17.38
CA PHE A 423 -5.05 12.69 -17.90
C PHE A 423 -4.23 11.47 -18.34
N ALA A 424 -4.61 10.86 -19.46
CA ALA A 424 -4.00 9.65 -19.98
C ALA A 424 -2.48 9.83 -20.15
N SER A 425 -1.68 9.06 -19.41
CA SER A 425 -0.21 9.15 -19.41
C SER A 425 0.33 10.55 -19.07
N TYR A 426 -0.35 11.28 -18.19
CA TYR A 426 -0.04 12.67 -17.84
C TYR A 426 1.41 12.91 -17.44
N TYR A 427 1.85 12.24 -16.38
CA TYR A 427 3.22 12.36 -15.89
C TYR A 427 4.25 11.89 -16.91
N PRO A 428 4.08 10.74 -17.59
CA PRO A 428 4.94 10.40 -18.72
C PRO A 428 5.07 11.52 -19.76
N ARG A 429 3.96 12.16 -20.16
CA ARG A 429 4.00 13.24 -21.14
C ARG A 429 4.70 14.49 -20.60
N LEU A 430 4.42 14.89 -19.36
CA LEU A 430 5.10 16.01 -18.71
C LEU A 430 6.61 15.76 -18.57
N LEU A 431 7.01 14.56 -18.19
CA LEU A 431 8.42 14.16 -18.09
C LEU A 431 9.14 14.28 -19.46
N ILE A 432 8.48 13.85 -20.54
CA ILE A 432 8.96 13.99 -21.92
C ILE A 432 9.04 15.47 -22.31
N ASN A 433 7.98 16.25 -22.08
CA ASN A 433 7.91 17.65 -22.47
C ASN A 433 8.92 18.52 -21.70
N LEU A 434 9.31 18.13 -20.49
CA LEU A 434 10.34 18.79 -19.68
C LEU A 434 11.77 18.26 -19.93
N ASN A 435 11.96 17.30 -20.86
CA ASN A 435 13.24 16.62 -21.10
C ASN A 435 13.85 16.09 -19.79
N VAL A 436 13.03 15.52 -18.89
CA VAL A 436 13.50 15.12 -17.56
C VAL A 436 14.60 14.06 -17.66
N PHE A 437 14.41 13.08 -18.55
CA PHE A 437 15.34 11.97 -18.75
C PHE A 437 16.15 12.06 -20.05
N LYS A 438 16.27 13.26 -20.63
CA LYS A 438 17.20 13.48 -21.73
C LYS A 438 18.62 13.58 -21.17
N ASN A 439 19.52 12.72 -21.65
CA ASN A 439 20.91 12.73 -21.20
C ASN A 439 21.75 13.83 -21.88
N GLU A 440 23.00 14.00 -21.43
CA GLU A 440 23.94 14.99 -21.98
C GLU A 440 24.31 14.75 -23.45
N HIS A 441 24.10 13.53 -23.95
CA HIS A 441 24.31 13.16 -25.36
C HIS A 441 23.07 13.41 -26.24
N GLY A 442 22.01 13.97 -25.66
CA GLY A 442 20.78 14.29 -26.37
C GLY A 442 19.82 13.11 -26.57
N GLN A 443 20.13 11.94 -26.01
CA GLN A 443 19.27 10.75 -26.08
C GLN A 443 18.16 10.84 -25.03
N ASP A 444 16.93 10.50 -25.41
CA ASP A 444 15.77 10.45 -24.51
C ASP A 444 15.10 9.08 -24.59
N ILE A 445 15.67 8.16 -23.82
CA ILE A 445 15.29 6.75 -23.78
C ILE A 445 13.86 6.58 -23.27
N TYR A 446 13.45 7.47 -22.36
CA TYR A 446 12.11 7.46 -21.81
C TYR A 446 11.07 7.82 -22.89
N LYS A 447 11.36 8.83 -23.71
CA LYS A 447 10.53 9.20 -24.87
C LYS A 447 10.48 8.08 -25.92
N GLU A 448 11.61 7.45 -26.24
CA GLU A 448 11.65 6.30 -27.16
C GLU A 448 10.74 5.17 -26.65
N LEU A 449 10.85 4.82 -25.37
CA LEU A 449 10.03 3.77 -24.75
C LEU A 449 8.53 4.11 -24.77
N TYR A 450 8.19 5.38 -24.52
CA TYR A 450 6.82 5.86 -24.63
C TYR A 450 6.26 5.68 -26.04
N GLN A 451 7.01 6.11 -27.06
CA GLN A 451 6.61 5.97 -28.46
C GLN A 451 6.46 4.51 -28.87
N GLU A 452 7.39 3.65 -28.45
CA GLU A 452 7.32 2.20 -28.69
C GLU A 452 6.07 1.60 -28.04
N ARG A 453 5.75 2.01 -26.81
CA ARG A 453 4.52 1.57 -26.13
C ARG A 453 3.27 1.96 -26.90
N ILE A 454 3.15 3.19 -27.37
CA ILE A 454 1.99 3.64 -28.15
C ILE A 454 1.86 2.84 -29.44
N ALA A 455 2.98 2.63 -30.15
CA ALA A 455 3.00 1.78 -31.34
C ALA A 455 2.55 0.34 -31.02
N ASN A 456 3.01 -0.24 -29.90
CA ASN A 456 2.64 -1.58 -29.46
C ASN A 456 1.18 -1.68 -29.01
N LYS A 457 0.61 -0.64 -28.38
CA LYS A 457 -0.81 -0.56 -28.02
C LYS A 457 -1.70 -0.72 -29.26
N ASN A 458 -1.27 -0.15 -30.40
CA ASN A 458 -2.03 -0.17 -31.66
C ASN A 458 -1.87 -1.47 -32.48
N LYS A 459 -0.92 -2.34 -32.14
CA LYS A 459 -0.68 -3.62 -32.86
C LYS A 459 -1.55 -4.79 -32.39
N GLY A 460 -2.42 -4.59 -31.40
CA GLY A 460 -3.37 -5.60 -30.93
C GLY A 460 -2.84 -6.58 -29.86
N PRO A 461 -3.56 -7.69 -29.59
CA PRO A 461 -3.37 -8.53 -28.40
C PRO A 461 -1.98 -9.15 -28.24
N ALA A 462 -1.28 -9.47 -29.33
CA ALA A 462 0.06 -10.07 -29.28
C ALA A 462 1.11 -9.18 -28.57
N PHE A 463 0.87 -7.87 -28.53
CA PHE A 463 1.75 -6.89 -27.88
C PHE A 463 1.21 -6.40 -26.53
N GLN A 464 0.09 -6.96 -26.06
CA GLN A 464 -0.57 -6.51 -24.82
C GLN A 464 0.34 -6.66 -23.60
N GLU A 465 1.04 -7.78 -23.46
CA GLU A 465 1.99 -7.99 -22.35
C GLU A 465 3.15 -7.00 -22.40
N LEU A 466 3.68 -6.74 -23.60
CA LEU A 466 4.81 -5.82 -23.76
C LEU A 466 4.41 -4.38 -23.47
N GLN A 467 3.25 -3.92 -23.94
CA GLN A 467 2.81 -2.55 -23.63
C GLN A 467 2.47 -2.39 -22.13
N LEU A 468 1.99 -3.43 -21.46
CA LEU A 468 1.81 -3.42 -19.99
C LEU A 468 3.16 -3.37 -19.26
N ALA A 469 4.15 -4.13 -19.73
CA ALA A 469 5.51 -4.09 -19.22
C ALA A 469 6.16 -2.70 -19.39
N GLN A 470 5.99 -2.07 -20.55
CA GLN A 470 6.44 -0.71 -20.81
C GLN A 470 5.70 0.31 -19.93
N LYS A 471 4.38 0.14 -19.74
CA LYS A 471 3.57 0.98 -18.82
C LYS A 471 4.12 0.93 -17.39
N LEU A 472 4.54 -0.25 -16.91
CA LEU A 472 5.13 -0.41 -15.58
C LEU A 472 6.39 0.46 -15.40
N VAL A 473 7.28 0.47 -16.40
CA VAL A 473 8.48 1.31 -16.41
C VAL A 473 8.12 2.79 -16.42
N LEU A 474 7.24 3.20 -17.35
CA LEU A 474 6.86 4.61 -17.52
C LEU A 474 6.25 5.19 -16.23
N ASN A 475 5.36 4.43 -15.58
CA ASN A 475 4.69 4.85 -14.35
C ASN A 475 5.62 4.85 -13.12
N SER A 476 6.68 4.05 -13.13
CA SER A 476 7.62 3.96 -11.99
C SER A 476 8.76 4.98 -12.05
N ALA A 477 8.99 5.61 -13.21
CA ALA A 477 10.13 6.49 -13.44
C ALA A 477 10.10 7.77 -12.59
N SER A 478 8.92 8.37 -12.37
CA SER A 478 8.79 9.60 -11.56
C SER A 478 9.20 9.37 -10.10
N GLY A 479 8.96 8.19 -9.54
CA GLY A 479 9.44 7.80 -8.21
C GLY A 479 10.96 7.60 -8.16
N GLY A 480 11.56 7.10 -9.26
CA GLY A 480 13.01 7.03 -9.41
C GLY A 480 13.70 8.38 -9.54
N ALA A 481 13.04 9.31 -10.22
CA ALA A 481 13.49 10.70 -10.38
C ALA A 481 13.49 11.47 -9.06
N ASP A 482 12.52 11.22 -8.17
CA ASP A 482 12.37 11.88 -6.86
C ASP A 482 12.95 11.07 -5.70
N ALA A 483 13.93 10.20 -5.97
CA ALA A 483 14.49 9.33 -4.95
C ALA A 483 15.31 10.11 -3.89
N ASN A 484 15.18 9.68 -2.62
CA ASN A 484 15.99 10.19 -1.50
C ASN A 484 17.42 9.64 -1.46
N PHE A 485 17.82 8.84 -2.46
CA PHE A 485 19.12 8.20 -2.57
C PHE A 485 19.61 8.30 -4.02
N ASN A 486 20.93 8.24 -4.23
CA ASN A 486 21.53 8.39 -5.56
C ASN A 486 21.15 7.22 -6.49
N THR A 487 20.56 7.53 -7.65
CA THR A 487 20.23 6.60 -8.74
C THR A 487 20.68 7.19 -10.07
N ASN A 488 20.70 6.39 -11.13
CA ASN A 488 21.09 6.88 -12.47
C ASN A 488 20.04 7.78 -13.13
N ILE A 489 18.82 7.84 -12.60
CA ILE A 489 17.74 8.68 -13.13
C ILE A 489 17.27 9.76 -12.15
N ARG A 490 17.96 9.93 -11.01
CA ARG A 490 17.58 10.90 -9.98
C ARG A 490 17.71 12.33 -10.50
N CYS A 491 16.62 13.08 -10.42
CA CYS A 491 16.53 14.47 -10.84
C CYS A 491 15.41 15.19 -10.06
N ASN A 492 15.60 15.38 -8.75
CA ASN A 492 14.57 15.92 -7.85
C ASN A 492 14.10 17.32 -8.25
N ASN A 493 14.98 18.19 -8.78
CA ASN A 493 14.58 19.54 -9.19
C ASN A 493 13.62 19.47 -10.39
N LYS A 494 13.98 18.70 -11.42
CA LYS A 494 13.10 18.44 -12.58
C LYS A 494 11.81 17.70 -12.20
N ALA A 495 11.89 16.71 -11.30
CA ALA A 495 10.74 15.94 -10.84
C ALA A 495 9.74 16.80 -10.05
N LEU A 496 10.23 17.68 -9.16
CA LEU A 496 9.37 18.60 -8.42
C LEU A 496 8.77 19.67 -9.34
N ALA A 497 9.56 20.22 -10.28
CA ALA A 497 9.04 21.14 -11.30
C ALA A 497 7.89 20.49 -12.09
N MET A 498 8.08 19.25 -12.55
CA MET A 498 7.05 18.47 -13.25
C MET A 498 5.76 18.35 -12.44
N ARG A 499 5.85 18.00 -11.15
CA ARG A 499 4.65 17.88 -10.28
C ARG A 499 3.95 19.22 -10.06
N LEU A 500 4.69 20.30 -9.87
CA LEU A 500 4.11 21.63 -9.67
C LEU A 500 3.42 22.13 -10.95
N ILE A 501 4.06 21.97 -12.11
CA ILE A 501 3.48 22.30 -13.42
C ILE A 501 2.21 21.49 -13.66
N GLY A 502 2.25 20.17 -13.41
CA GLY A 502 1.09 19.30 -13.60
C GLY A 502 -0.12 19.71 -12.75
N GLN A 503 0.11 20.22 -11.53
CA GLN A 503 -0.97 20.70 -10.67
C GLN A 503 -1.54 22.05 -11.12
N VAL A 504 -0.68 22.95 -11.61
CA VAL A 504 -1.11 24.24 -12.19
C VAL A 504 -2.00 24.02 -13.41
N PHE A 505 -1.63 23.07 -14.27
CA PHE A 505 -2.44 22.68 -15.43
C PHE A 505 -3.79 22.10 -15.01
N ALA A 506 -3.82 21.17 -14.06
CA ALA A 506 -5.08 20.58 -13.57
C ALA A 506 -6.01 21.65 -12.98
N TRP A 507 -5.46 22.62 -12.24
CA TRP A 507 -6.21 23.77 -11.77
C TRP A 507 -6.73 24.64 -12.92
N TYR A 508 -5.87 25.01 -13.86
CA TYR A 508 -6.23 25.87 -14.99
C TYR A 508 -7.34 25.27 -15.86
N ILE A 509 -7.26 23.97 -16.15
CA ILE A 509 -8.29 23.25 -16.91
C ILE A 509 -9.61 23.23 -16.14
N GLY A 510 -9.57 22.93 -14.83
CA GLY A 510 -10.76 22.99 -13.98
C GLY A 510 -11.41 24.37 -13.95
N GLN A 511 -10.62 25.44 -13.81
CA GLN A 511 -11.13 26.81 -13.83
C GLN A 511 -11.69 27.19 -15.22
N SER A 512 -11.07 26.71 -16.30
CA SER A 512 -11.53 26.95 -17.66
C SER A 512 -12.88 26.31 -17.94
N LEU A 513 -13.08 25.08 -17.47
CA LEU A 513 -14.37 24.38 -17.54
C LEU A 513 -15.43 25.05 -16.65
N ALA A 514 -15.05 25.47 -15.44
CA ALA A 514 -15.94 26.17 -14.51
C ALA A 514 -16.50 27.48 -15.10
N MET A 515 -15.66 28.25 -15.79
CA MET A 515 -16.06 29.47 -16.50
C MET A 515 -16.98 29.24 -17.71
N GLN A 516 -17.34 27.99 -18.00
CA GLN A 516 -18.28 27.62 -19.07
C GLN A 516 -19.44 26.79 -18.52
N GLY A 517 -19.71 26.93 -17.22
CA GLY A 517 -20.86 26.31 -16.53
C GLY A 517 -20.60 24.92 -15.96
N ALA A 518 -19.39 24.35 -16.11
CA ALA A 518 -19.09 23.06 -15.49
C ALA A 518 -19.00 23.18 -13.96
N LYS A 519 -19.57 22.22 -13.25
CA LYS A 519 -19.26 21.98 -11.84
C LYS A 519 -18.03 21.10 -11.76
N ILE A 520 -17.04 21.52 -10.97
CA ILE A 520 -15.90 20.66 -10.64
C ILE A 520 -16.28 19.84 -9.41
N VAL A 521 -16.28 18.52 -9.52
CA VAL A 521 -16.85 17.64 -8.50
C VAL A 521 -15.75 17.06 -7.62
N SER A 522 -14.68 16.60 -8.26
CA SER A 522 -13.50 16.05 -7.60
C SER A 522 -12.29 16.27 -8.47
N ILE A 523 -11.13 16.50 -7.84
CA ILE A 523 -9.85 16.59 -8.53
C ILE A 523 -8.80 15.84 -7.72
N ASN A 524 -8.02 15.03 -8.41
CA ASN A 524 -6.85 14.38 -7.87
C ASN A 524 -5.68 14.48 -8.87
N THR A 525 -4.57 13.86 -8.54
CA THR A 525 -3.37 13.87 -9.37
C THR A 525 -3.54 13.16 -10.71
N ASP A 526 -4.50 12.25 -10.81
CA ASP A 526 -4.73 11.40 -11.98
C ASP A 526 -5.75 12.03 -12.96
N GLY A 527 -6.65 12.90 -12.47
CA GLY A 527 -7.68 13.52 -13.30
C GLY A 527 -8.62 14.45 -12.53
N LEU A 528 -9.54 15.07 -13.27
CA LEU A 528 -10.62 15.89 -12.70
C LEU A 528 -11.99 15.38 -13.16
N TYR A 529 -12.99 15.48 -12.30
CA TYR A 529 -14.36 15.07 -12.56
C TYR A 529 -15.23 16.31 -12.66
N THR A 530 -16.01 16.41 -13.73
CA THR A 530 -16.93 17.52 -13.99
C THR A 530 -18.37 17.04 -14.14
N SER A 531 -19.33 17.93 -13.93
CA SER A 531 -20.76 17.70 -14.25
C SER A 531 -21.43 19.00 -14.68
N GLY A 532 -22.66 18.92 -15.20
CA GLY A 532 -23.42 20.11 -15.60
C GLY A 532 -22.96 20.77 -16.91
N ILE A 533 -22.09 20.10 -17.67
CA ILE A 533 -21.60 20.53 -18.98
C ILE A 533 -21.87 19.44 -20.02
N SER A 534 -22.20 19.84 -21.26
CA SER A 534 -22.37 18.89 -22.36
C SER A 534 -21.02 18.32 -22.83
N GLU A 535 -21.01 17.07 -23.27
CA GLU A 535 -19.80 16.40 -23.79
C GLU A 535 -19.15 17.19 -24.94
N LYS A 536 -19.98 17.73 -25.84
CA LYS A 536 -19.52 18.54 -26.97
C LYS A 536 -18.78 19.80 -26.49
N LEU A 537 -19.41 20.58 -25.61
CA LEU A 537 -18.79 21.81 -25.09
C LEU A 537 -17.54 21.50 -24.26
N ASN A 538 -17.57 20.41 -23.47
CA ASN A 538 -16.40 19.94 -22.74
C ASN A 538 -15.22 19.68 -23.69
N GLN A 539 -15.45 18.92 -24.77
CA GLN A 539 -14.40 18.63 -25.75
C GLN A 539 -13.90 19.90 -26.44
N GLU A 540 -14.79 20.83 -26.83
CA GLU A 540 -14.40 22.11 -27.44
C GLU A 540 -13.48 22.95 -26.53
N ILE A 541 -13.77 22.98 -25.23
CA ILE A 541 -12.92 23.67 -24.24
C ILE A 541 -11.58 22.97 -24.09
N LEU A 542 -11.57 21.64 -23.97
CA LEU A 542 -10.33 20.89 -23.86
C LEU A 542 -9.46 21.08 -25.11
N ASP A 543 -10.02 20.97 -26.30
CA ASP A 543 -9.29 21.18 -27.55
C ASP A 543 -8.67 22.59 -27.60
N ARG A 544 -9.40 23.61 -27.14
CA ARG A 544 -8.92 25.00 -27.06
C ARG A 544 -7.80 25.18 -26.02
N GLU A 545 -8.01 24.68 -24.81
CA GLU A 545 -7.12 24.96 -23.67
C GLU A 545 -5.89 24.05 -23.65
N VAL A 546 -6.08 22.76 -23.92
CA VAL A 546 -5.05 21.71 -23.82
C VAL A 546 -4.06 21.80 -24.97
N ALA A 547 -4.49 22.25 -26.16
CA ALA A 547 -3.59 22.44 -27.31
C ALA A 547 -2.40 23.35 -26.98
N ASN A 548 -2.63 24.41 -26.19
CA ASN A 548 -1.57 25.33 -25.75
C ASN A 548 -0.60 24.70 -24.73
N LEU A 549 -1.00 23.60 -24.09
CA LEU A 549 -0.25 22.93 -23.04
C LEU A 549 0.52 21.70 -23.55
N GLN A 550 0.37 21.31 -24.82
CA GLN A 550 0.97 20.08 -25.37
C GLN A 550 0.67 18.81 -24.55
N LEU A 551 -0.54 18.75 -24.02
CA LEU A 551 -1.09 17.63 -23.27
C LEU A 551 -2.14 16.89 -24.10
N GLU A 552 -2.50 15.69 -23.65
CA GLU A 552 -3.60 14.90 -24.20
C GLU A 552 -4.49 14.53 -23.01
N ILE A 553 -5.80 14.73 -23.18
CA ILE A 553 -6.82 14.43 -22.17
C ILE A 553 -7.89 13.62 -22.88
N GLU A 554 -8.27 12.48 -22.28
CA GLU A 554 -9.28 11.58 -22.81
C GLU A 554 -10.50 11.68 -21.87
N PRO A 555 -11.59 12.38 -22.27
CA PRO A 555 -12.80 12.44 -21.47
C PRO A 555 -13.52 11.09 -21.44
N GLU A 556 -13.90 10.64 -20.26
CA GLU A 556 -14.66 9.42 -20.04
C GLU A 556 -16.01 9.75 -19.39
N ASN A 557 -17.10 9.31 -20.01
CA ASN A 557 -18.45 9.55 -19.51
C ASN A 557 -18.81 8.57 -18.39
N ILE A 558 -19.35 9.14 -17.31
CA ILE A 558 -19.79 8.42 -16.12
C ILE A 558 -21.28 8.73 -15.92
N GLN A 559 -22.10 7.69 -15.94
CA GLN A 559 -23.56 7.83 -15.82
C GLN A 559 -23.95 8.42 -14.47
N ARG A 560 -23.29 7.96 -13.40
CA ARG A 560 -23.44 8.52 -12.05
C ARG A 560 -22.14 8.42 -11.26
N PHE A 561 -21.79 9.49 -10.57
CA PHE A 561 -20.58 9.61 -9.79
C PHE A 561 -20.91 10.06 -8.36
N ILE A 562 -20.52 9.25 -7.38
CA ILE A 562 -20.68 9.55 -5.96
C ILE A 562 -19.29 9.70 -5.35
N SER A 563 -18.94 10.87 -4.83
CA SER A 563 -17.60 11.14 -4.27
C SER A 563 -17.71 11.81 -2.91
N LYS A 564 -17.18 11.14 -1.88
CA LYS A 564 -17.05 11.71 -0.53
C LYS A 564 -15.83 12.63 -0.41
N ASP A 565 -14.76 12.23 -1.09
CA ASP A 565 -13.51 12.96 -1.22
C ASP A 565 -12.71 12.41 -2.41
N ALA A 566 -11.57 13.04 -2.74
CA ALA A 566 -10.70 12.66 -3.85
C ALA A 566 -10.27 11.17 -3.86
N ASN A 567 -10.34 10.48 -2.71
CA ASN A 567 -9.89 9.10 -2.52
C ASN A 567 -11.04 8.10 -2.28
N ASN A 568 -12.27 8.56 -2.04
CA ASN A 568 -13.44 7.73 -1.74
C ASN A 568 -14.57 8.04 -2.71
N ARG A 569 -14.75 7.18 -3.71
CA ARG A 569 -15.68 7.37 -4.82
C ARG A 569 -16.29 6.08 -5.37
N ILE A 570 -17.44 6.23 -5.99
CA ILE A 570 -18.21 5.22 -6.71
C ILE A 570 -18.52 5.79 -8.08
N GLU A 571 -18.07 5.11 -9.13
CA GLU A 571 -18.31 5.46 -10.53
C GLU A 571 -19.20 4.39 -11.14
N ILE A 572 -20.27 4.81 -11.80
CA ILE A 572 -21.22 3.94 -12.48
C ILE A 572 -21.15 4.27 -13.97
N THR A 573 -20.59 3.35 -14.75
CA THR A 573 -20.55 3.37 -16.22
C THR A 573 -21.38 2.18 -16.74
N ASP A 574 -20.90 1.48 -17.78
CA ASP A 574 -21.25 0.08 -18.06
C ASP A 574 -20.88 -0.87 -16.91
N LYS A 575 -19.95 -0.45 -16.05
CA LYS A 575 -19.44 -1.20 -14.90
C LYS A 575 -19.47 -0.34 -13.65
N LEU A 576 -19.51 -1.01 -12.51
CA LEU A 576 -19.32 -0.37 -11.22
C LEU A 576 -17.82 -0.33 -10.91
N VAL A 577 -17.27 0.87 -10.68
CA VAL A 577 -15.89 1.06 -10.22
C VAL A 577 -15.92 1.72 -8.85
N THR A 578 -15.26 1.10 -7.88
CA THR A 578 -15.18 1.64 -6.51
C THR A 578 -13.72 1.90 -6.13
N ASN A 579 -13.50 3.01 -5.43
CA ASN A 579 -12.22 3.32 -4.82
C ASN A 579 -12.41 3.99 -3.46
N GLY A 580 -11.66 3.55 -2.46
CA GLY A 580 -11.77 4.09 -1.10
C GLY A 580 -11.81 3.02 -0.02
N ALA A 581 -11.51 3.40 1.21
CA ALA A 581 -11.33 2.46 2.30
C ALA A 581 -12.62 1.71 2.70
N ASN A 582 -13.79 2.27 2.41
CA ASN A 582 -15.10 1.75 2.81
C ASN A 582 -16.02 1.38 1.63
N VAL A 583 -15.47 1.26 0.43
CA VAL A 583 -16.22 0.88 -0.77
C VAL A 583 -15.47 -0.09 -1.68
N LYS A 584 -14.14 -0.21 -1.53
CA LYS A 584 -13.28 -0.97 -2.46
C LYS A 584 -13.60 -2.46 -2.49
N ASN A 585 -14.14 -3.02 -1.41
CA ASN A 585 -14.40 -4.45 -1.29
C ASN A 585 -15.84 -4.84 -1.68
N ALA A 586 -16.63 -3.90 -2.19
CA ALA A 586 -18.03 -4.15 -2.51
C ALA A 586 -18.23 -5.23 -3.58
N GLN A 587 -17.35 -5.29 -4.59
CA GLN A 587 -17.44 -6.28 -5.67
C GLN A 587 -16.62 -7.54 -5.43
N ASN A 588 -15.41 -7.38 -4.86
CA ASN A 588 -14.49 -8.45 -4.52
C ASN A 588 -13.61 -8.01 -3.36
N ILE A 589 -13.24 -8.94 -2.46
CA ILE A 589 -12.30 -8.65 -1.38
C ILE A 589 -10.93 -8.31 -1.97
N ASN A 590 -10.45 -7.10 -1.69
CA ASN A 590 -9.17 -6.65 -2.20
C ASN A 590 -8.04 -7.21 -1.33
N VAL A 591 -7.28 -8.16 -1.86
CA VAL A 591 -6.12 -8.77 -1.18
C VAL A 591 -4.86 -7.90 -1.21
N SER A 592 -4.85 -6.86 -2.05
CA SER A 592 -3.78 -5.86 -2.13
C SER A 592 -3.93 -4.78 -1.05
N LYS A 593 -5.08 -4.70 -0.35
CA LYS A 593 -5.28 -3.72 0.72
C LYS A 593 -5.64 -4.35 2.06
N ALA A 594 -5.21 -3.63 3.08
CA ALA A 594 -5.37 -3.97 4.46
C ALA A 594 -6.85 -3.83 4.88
N LEU A 595 -7.61 -4.91 4.85
CA LEU A 595 -9.00 -4.92 5.33
C LEU A 595 -9.05 -4.84 6.87
N ASP A 596 -9.89 -3.97 7.44
CA ASP A 596 -10.03 -3.71 8.89
C ASP A 596 -11.49 -3.72 9.40
N HIS A 597 -12.39 -4.26 8.57
CA HIS A 597 -13.82 -4.44 8.80
C HIS A 597 -14.32 -5.53 7.84
N ALA A 598 -15.60 -5.92 7.92
CA ALA A 598 -16.14 -6.94 7.02
C ALA A 598 -16.47 -6.37 5.64
N ALA A 599 -16.07 -7.07 4.58
CA ALA A 599 -16.30 -6.63 3.19
C ALA A 599 -17.80 -6.54 2.83
N ILE A 600 -18.66 -7.28 3.54
CA ILE A 600 -20.12 -7.15 3.41
C ILE A 600 -20.59 -5.72 3.68
N CYS A 601 -19.91 -4.96 4.55
CA CYS A 601 -20.29 -3.58 4.84
C CYS A 601 -20.07 -2.67 3.62
N ASP A 602 -18.98 -2.87 2.86
CA ASP A 602 -18.73 -2.15 1.61
C ASP A 602 -19.81 -2.50 0.58
N TYR A 603 -20.17 -3.78 0.47
CA TYR A 603 -21.25 -4.23 -0.43
C TYR A 603 -22.58 -3.56 -0.09
N ILE A 604 -22.99 -3.57 1.18
CA ILE A 604 -24.24 -2.96 1.63
C ILE A 604 -24.22 -1.46 1.37
N LEU A 605 -23.15 -0.75 1.77
CA LEU A 605 -23.05 0.70 1.59
C LEU A 605 -23.17 1.09 0.11
N VAL A 606 -22.43 0.42 -0.76
CA VAL A 606 -22.44 0.72 -2.20
C VAL A 606 -23.81 0.42 -2.80
N LYS A 607 -24.44 -0.73 -2.49
CA LYS A 607 -25.79 -1.04 -2.96
C LYS A 607 -26.82 -0.04 -2.45
N TYR A 608 -26.74 0.34 -1.17
CA TYR A 608 -27.65 1.30 -0.55
C TYR A 608 -27.57 2.67 -1.24
N LEU A 609 -26.36 3.20 -1.48
CA LEU A 609 -26.14 4.48 -2.16
C LEU A 609 -26.62 4.47 -3.61
N ILE A 610 -26.44 3.35 -4.31
CA ILE A 610 -26.89 3.19 -5.70
C ILE A 610 -28.43 3.15 -5.78
N GLN A 611 -29.08 2.37 -4.92
CA GLN A 611 -30.53 2.14 -4.98
C GLN A 611 -31.35 3.33 -4.47
N ASN A 612 -30.80 4.12 -3.54
CA ASN A 612 -31.52 5.22 -2.90
C ASN A 612 -30.98 6.57 -3.36
N GLN A 613 -31.57 7.10 -4.43
CA GLN A 613 -31.35 8.49 -4.84
C GLN A 613 -31.73 9.43 -3.67
N ASP A 614 -30.95 10.49 -3.47
CA ASP A 614 -31.04 11.45 -2.35
C ASP A 614 -30.77 10.88 -0.95
N SER A 615 -30.29 9.64 -0.84
CA SER A 615 -29.99 9.03 0.47
C SER A 615 -29.03 9.90 1.29
N LEU A 616 -28.07 10.56 0.63
CA LEU A 616 -27.11 11.47 1.26
C LEU A 616 -27.75 12.63 2.04
N PHE A 617 -29.00 13.00 1.78
CA PHE A 617 -29.71 14.09 2.49
C PHE A 617 -30.72 13.57 3.52
N LYS A 618 -30.86 12.26 3.65
CA LYS A 618 -31.84 11.60 4.54
C LYS A 618 -31.13 10.87 5.66
N SER A 619 -31.88 10.51 6.70
CA SER A 619 -31.39 9.58 7.71
C SER A 619 -31.21 8.19 7.10
N PHE A 620 -30.26 7.42 7.65
CA PHE A 620 -29.98 6.07 7.19
C PHE A 620 -31.18 5.14 7.44
N ASP A 621 -31.67 4.48 6.39
CA ASP A 621 -32.75 3.50 6.51
C ASP A 621 -32.17 2.11 6.80
N LYS A 622 -32.24 1.72 8.07
CA LYS A 622 -31.79 0.40 8.53
C LYS A 622 -32.57 -0.74 7.89
N ASN A 623 -33.86 -0.57 7.61
CA ASN A 623 -34.68 -1.63 7.05
C ASN A 623 -34.25 -1.94 5.61
N GLU A 624 -33.96 -0.91 4.81
CA GLU A 624 -33.47 -1.10 3.45
C GLU A 624 -32.07 -1.74 3.43
N ALA A 625 -31.15 -1.27 4.29
CA ALA A 625 -29.85 -1.91 4.46
C ALA A 625 -29.97 -3.38 4.90
N GLN A 626 -30.92 -3.69 5.79
CA GLN A 626 -31.22 -5.05 6.21
C GLN A 626 -31.75 -5.91 5.05
N LYS A 627 -32.63 -5.37 4.19
CA LYS A 627 -33.08 -6.09 2.99
C LYS A 627 -31.92 -6.40 2.04
N ILE A 628 -31.01 -5.46 1.82
CA ILE A 628 -29.81 -5.67 0.99
C ILE A 628 -28.95 -6.81 1.55
N LEU A 629 -28.70 -6.82 2.86
CA LEU A 629 -27.96 -7.88 3.53
C LEU A 629 -28.70 -9.22 3.43
N SER A 630 -30.00 -9.26 3.74
CA SER A 630 -30.82 -10.47 3.65
C SER A 630 -30.82 -11.05 2.24
N ASN A 631 -30.96 -10.23 1.21
CA ASN A 631 -30.88 -10.66 -0.19
C ASN A 631 -29.53 -11.29 -0.52
N TYR A 632 -28.42 -10.73 -0.02
CA TYR A 632 -27.08 -11.31 -0.20
C TYR A 632 -26.95 -12.67 0.49
N LEU A 633 -27.40 -12.77 1.75
CA LEU A 633 -27.29 -14.00 2.54
C LEU A 633 -28.19 -15.12 2.02
N GLN A 634 -29.38 -14.78 1.50
CA GLN A 634 -30.35 -15.74 0.96
C GLN A 634 -30.08 -16.15 -0.49
N ASN A 635 -29.21 -15.43 -1.21
CA ASN A 635 -28.87 -15.75 -2.59
C ASN A 635 -28.21 -17.14 -2.67
N GLN A 636 -28.89 -18.10 -3.31
CA GLN A 636 -28.43 -19.48 -3.45
C GLN A 636 -27.28 -19.64 -4.47
N GLN A 637 -27.06 -18.65 -5.33
CA GLN A 637 -25.94 -18.65 -6.29
C GLN A 637 -24.61 -18.30 -5.64
N ILE A 638 -24.62 -17.72 -4.44
CA ILE A 638 -23.40 -17.37 -3.70
C ILE A 638 -23.06 -18.54 -2.76
N ASP A 639 -21.89 -19.13 -2.98
CA ASP A 639 -21.32 -20.17 -2.12
C ASP A 639 -21.29 -19.72 -0.65
N PRO A 640 -21.80 -20.54 0.31
CA PRO A 640 -21.71 -20.24 1.73
C PRO A 640 -20.31 -19.89 2.24
N VAL A 641 -19.25 -20.48 1.67
CA VAL A 641 -17.86 -20.13 2.04
C VAL A 641 -17.53 -18.70 1.62
N GLU A 642 -17.98 -18.28 0.43
CA GLU A 642 -17.84 -16.90 -0.03
C GLU A 642 -18.62 -15.91 0.86
N LYS A 643 -19.81 -16.30 1.33
CA LYS A 643 -20.55 -15.49 2.32
C LYS A 643 -19.74 -15.30 3.60
N LEU A 644 -19.17 -16.38 4.14
CA LEU A 644 -18.28 -16.27 5.31
C LEU A 644 -17.06 -15.39 5.02
N ARG A 645 -16.48 -15.46 3.81
CA ARG A 645 -15.37 -14.59 3.41
C ARG A 645 -15.75 -13.11 3.47
N TYR A 646 -16.96 -12.75 3.07
CA TYR A 646 -17.44 -11.36 3.13
C TYR A 646 -17.82 -10.90 4.54
N LEU A 647 -18.31 -11.83 5.38
CA LEU A 647 -18.77 -11.56 6.74
C LEU A 647 -17.61 -11.47 7.76
N GLN A 648 -16.46 -12.05 7.44
CA GLN A 648 -15.33 -12.08 8.35
C GLN A 648 -14.78 -10.69 8.65
N ILE A 649 -14.22 -10.49 9.86
CA ILE A 649 -13.42 -9.30 10.18
C ILE A 649 -11.97 -9.74 10.43
N PRO A 650 -11.01 -9.27 9.62
CA PRO A 650 -9.59 -9.47 9.87
C PRO A 650 -9.12 -8.68 11.09
N ILE A 651 -8.47 -9.36 12.04
CA ILE A 651 -7.85 -8.75 13.22
C ILE A 651 -6.36 -9.08 13.21
N ILE A 652 -5.52 -8.05 13.21
CA ILE A 652 -4.07 -8.22 13.13
C ILE A 652 -3.42 -7.41 14.24
N GLY A 653 -2.69 -8.12 15.11
CA GLY A 653 -1.76 -7.55 16.07
C GLY A 653 -0.59 -6.88 15.36
N ASN A 654 0.11 -6.01 16.07
CA ASN A 654 1.27 -5.32 15.51
C ASN A 654 2.32 -5.21 16.62
N HIS A 655 3.35 -6.04 16.56
CA HIS A 655 4.40 -6.06 17.56
C HIS A 655 5.16 -4.73 17.61
N THR A 656 5.43 -4.08 16.47
CA THR A 656 6.11 -2.79 16.40
C THR A 656 5.34 -1.67 17.09
N ASN A 657 4.01 -1.69 16.98
CA ASN A 657 3.10 -0.74 17.64
C ASN A 657 2.51 -1.29 18.94
N TYR A 658 3.03 -2.41 19.45
CA TYR A 658 2.60 -3.05 20.69
C TYR A 658 1.08 -3.27 20.77
N THR A 659 0.47 -3.71 19.67
CA THR A 659 -0.94 -4.06 19.61
C THR A 659 -1.11 -5.57 19.71
N TYR A 660 -1.66 -6.05 20.81
CA TYR A 660 -1.93 -7.46 21.06
C TYR A 660 -3.42 -7.66 21.31
N HIS A 661 -3.98 -8.79 20.86
CA HIS A 661 -5.40 -9.08 21.03
C HIS A 661 -5.59 -10.23 22.01
N PHE A 662 -6.69 -10.20 22.75
CA PHE A 662 -7.06 -11.27 23.65
C PHE A 662 -8.57 -11.42 23.74
N LEU A 663 -9.00 -12.62 24.06
CA LEU A 663 -10.38 -12.95 24.37
C LEU A 663 -10.62 -12.87 25.86
N GLN A 664 -11.80 -12.44 26.24
CA GLN A 664 -12.29 -12.49 27.62
C GLN A 664 -13.71 -13.05 27.61
N ASN A 665 -14.00 -14.07 28.42
CA ASN A 665 -15.37 -14.57 28.59
C ASN A 665 -16.10 -13.85 29.74
N ASN A 666 -17.39 -14.19 29.92
CA ASN A 666 -18.22 -13.66 31.01
C ASN A 666 -17.62 -13.91 32.41
N ASN A 667 -16.86 -15.00 32.59
CA ASN A 667 -16.19 -15.37 33.85
C ASN A 667 -14.81 -14.70 34.02
N GLN A 668 -14.51 -13.68 33.22
CA GLN A 668 -13.24 -12.95 33.19
C GLN A 668 -12.00 -13.82 32.86
N GLN A 669 -12.18 -15.04 32.38
CA GLN A 669 -11.06 -15.86 31.88
C GLN A 669 -10.56 -15.26 30.57
N VAL A 670 -9.23 -15.17 30.45
CA VAL A 670 -8.56 -14.52 29.32
C VAL A 670 -7.76 -15.51 28.50
N LEU A 671 -7.75 -15.33 27.17
CA LEU A 671 -6.85 -16.02 26.25
C LEU A 671 -6.19 -15.04 25.30
N MET A 672 -4.88 -15.00 25.31
CA MET A 672 -4.10 -14.22 24.37
C MET A 672 -4.17 -14.84 22.98
N LEU A 673 -4.43 -13.99 21.98
CA LEU A 673 -4.51 -14.42 20.59
C LEU A 673 -3.16 -14.27 19.89
N PRO A 674 -2.87 -15.11 18.88
CA PRO A 674 -1.78 -14.88 17.94
C PRO A 674 -1.91 -13.56 17.19
N GLU A 675 -0.92 -13.22 16.37
CA GLU A 675 -0.90 -11.95 15.65
C GLU A 675 -2.07 -11.81 14.66
N THR A 676 -2.36 -12.81 13.84
CA THR A 676 -3.36 -12.70 12.75
C THR A 676 -4.58 -13.56 13.05
N ASN A 677 -5.78 -12.99 13.17
CA ASN A 677 -6.99 -13.74 13.49
C ASN A 677 -8.18 -13.30 12.65
N ARG A 678 -9.12 -14.21 12.47
CA ARG A 678 -10.41 -13.97 11.85
C ARG A 678 -11.52 -14.12 12.88
N ILE A 679 -12.43 -13.15 12.91
CA ILE A 679 -13.58 -13.17 13.81
C ILE A 679 -14.89 -12.97 13.03
N PHE A 680 -16.00 -13.31 13.70
CA PHE A 680 -17.38 -13.06 13.29
C PHE A 680 -18.16 -12.50 14.48
N PRO A 681 -18.79 -11.32 14.36
CA PRO A 681 -19.77 -10.84 15.34
C PRO A 681 -20.95 -11.82 15.45
N VAL A 682 -21.27 -12.23 16.67
CA VAL A 682 -22.37 -13.17 16.95
C VAL A 682 -23.34 -12.58 17.97
N LYS A 683 -24.57 -13.10 17.96
CA LYS A 683 -25.63 -12.73 18.89
C LYS A 683 -25.21 -13.04 20.32
N THR A 684 -25.73 -12.28 21.27
CA THR A 684 -25.57 -12.54 22.70
C THR A 684 -26.17 -13.91 23.06
N GLY A 685 -25.37 -14.75 23.69
CA GLY A 685 -25.78 -16.02 24.29
C GLY A 685 -25.14 -16.24 25.67
N GLU A 686 -25.30 -17.44 26.22
CA GLU A 686 -24.82 -17.78 27.57
C GLU A 686 -23.28 -17.78 27.68
N ASN A 687 -22.59 -18.17 26.61
CA ASN A 687 -21.14 -18.34 26.56
C ASN A 687 -20.44 -17.28 25.70
N ASN A 688 -20.76 -16.00 25.91
CA ASN A 688 -20.15 -14.91 25.15
C ASN A 688 -18.64 -14.79 25.37
N ILE A 689 -17.95 -14.44 24.28
CA ILE A 689 -16.53 -14.12 24.26
C ILE A 689 -16.38 -12.74 23.65
N TYR A 690 -15.63 -11.88 24.33
CA TYR A 690 -15.37 -10.50 23.91
C TYR A 690 -13.91 -10.35 23.50
N LEU A 691 -13.70 -9.62 22.41
CA LEU A 691 -12.37 -9.31 21.91
C LEU A 691 -11.88 -7.98 22.48
N LYS A 692 -10.71 -7.99 23.10
CA LYS A 692 -10.03 -6.79 23.63
C LYS A 692 -8.62 -6.68 23.07
N ALA A 693 -8.04 -5.48 23.19
CA ALA A 693 -6.68 -5.22 22.75
C ALA A 693 -5.85 -4.56 23.84
N ILE A 694 -4.57 -4.94 23.91
CA ILE A 694 -3.52 -4.21 24.60
C ILE A 694 -2.83 -3.32 23.55
N LYS A 695 -2.65 -2.03 23.85
CA LYS A 695 -1.95 -1.08 22.98
C LYS A 695 -0.83 -0.37 23.71
N GLY A 696 0.34 -0.29 23.08
CA GLY A 696 1.40 0.64 23.45
C GLY A 696 1.13 2.02 22.86
N ASN A 697 0.60 2.94 23.65
CA ASN A 697 0.37 4.32 23.24
C ASN A 697 1.66 5.13 23.34
N TYR A 698 2.11 5.71 22.23
CA TYR A 698 3.26 6.61 22.22
C TYR A 698 2.97 7.90 22.98
N ILE A 699 3.86 8.28 23.89
CA ILE A 699 3.85 9.60 24.54
C ILE A 699 4.82 10.55 23.85
N ALA A 700 5.97 10.03 23.41
CA ALA A 700 6.91 10.74 22.57
C ALA A 700 6.82 10.22 21.13
N LYS A 701 6.32 11.04 20.19
CA LYS A 701 6.71 10.89 18.78
C LYS A 701 8.03 11.62 18.57
N ASN A 702 8.66 11.48 17.41
CA ASN A 702 9.86 12.23 16.96
C ASN A 702 9.68 13.79 16.93
N ASN A 703 8.77 14.37 17.71
CA ASN A 703 8.48 15.79 17.86
C ASN A 703 8.54 16.16 19.37
N PRO A 704 9.70 16.64 19.85
CA PRO A 704 9.92 17.00 21.24
C PRO A 704 8.89 17.98 21.82
N ASN A 705 8.41 18.93 21.02
CA ASN A 705 7.43 19.94 21.45
C ASN A 705 6.06 19.31 21.75
N LYS A 706 5.64 18.34 20.95
CA LYS A 706 4.38 17.62 21.18
C LYS A 706 4.47 16.75 22.43
N THR A 707 5.60 16.08 22.64
CA THR A 707 5.90 15.30 23.84
C THR A 707 5.82 16.16 25.09
N LEU A 708 6.52 17.31 25.09
CA LEU A 708 6.53 18.24 26.21
C LEU A 708 5.12 18.74 26.57
N LYS A 709 4.30 19.04 25.55
CA LYS A 709 2.90 19.47 25.76
C LYS A 709 2.04 18.39 26.43
N ILE A 710 2.20 17.13 26.01
CA ILE A 710 1.46 16.00 26.59
C ILE A 710 1.90 15.75 28.04
N LEU A 711 3.20 15.77 28.30
CA LEU A 711 3.75 15.58 29.66
C LEU A 711 3.29 16.69 30.61
N LYS A 712 3.36 17.97 30.18
CA LYS A 712 2.83 19.11 30.95
C LYS A 712 1.35 18.92 31.30
N ALA A 713 0.53 18.55 30.32
CA ALA A 713 -0.90 18.33 30.55
C ALA A 713 -1.18 17.18 31.53
N LYS A 714 -0.36 16.13 31.54
CA LYS A 714 -0.49 15.01 32.50
C LYS A 714 -0.09 15.42 33.91
N LEU A 715 1.05 16.09 34.08
CA LEU A 715 1.50 16.57 35.38
C LEU A 715 0.53 17.59 35.98
N GLN A 716 -0.04 18.48 35.15
CA GLN A 716 -1.10 19.39 35.59
C GLN A 716 -2.34 18.65 36.09
N LYS A 717 -2.76 17.58 35.39
CA LYS A 717 -3.88 16.73 35.84
C LYS A 717 -3.59 15.99 37.14
N GLN A 718 -2.32 15.74 37.46
CA GLN A 718 -1.89 15.16 38.73
C GLN A 718 -1.77 16.20 39.85
N GLY A 719 -2.08 17.48 39.58
CA GLY A 719 -2.10 18.55 40.58
C GLY A 719 -0.75 19.24 40.80
N PHE A 720 0.24 19.04 39.92
CA PHE A 720 1.51 19.76 40.03
C PHE A 720 1.39 21.21 39.54
N ASP A 721 1.94 22.15 40.30
CA ASP A 721 2.01 23.56 39.92
C ASP A 721 3.01 23.83 38.80
N TYR A 722 2.82 24.94 38.08
CA TYR A 722 3.58 25.26 36.86
C TYR A 722 5.09 25.33 37.08
N GLU A 723 5.55 25.92 38.19
CA GLU A 723 6.98 26.01 38.52
C GLU A 723 7.59 24.62 38.78
N VAL A 724 6.89 23.78 39.55
CA VAL A 724 7.29 22.39 39.83
C VAL A 724 7.36 21.56 38.55
N ILE A 725 6.42 21.76 37.62
CA ILE A 725 6.44 21.10 36.31
C ILE A 725 7.65 21.53 35.48
N GLN A 726 7.98 22.82 35.46
CA GLN A 726 9.13 23.34 34.72
C GLN A 726 10.44 22.81 35.30
N ASP A 727 10.56 22.79 36.62
CA ASP A 727 11.73 22.20 37.28
C ASP A 727 11.82 20.71 36.97
N LYS A 728 10.76 19.93 37.19
CA LYS A 728 10.71 18.49 36.88
C LYS A 728 11.08 18.18 35.42
N LEU A 729 10.63 18.98 34.47
CA LEU A 729 11.02 18.82 33.05
C LEU A 729 12.49 19.20 32.78
N ARG A 730 13.08 20.09 33.58
CA ARG A 730 14.50 20.49 33.50
C ARG A 730 15.44 19.45 34.10
N ILE A 731 15.09 18.86 35.25
CA ILE A 731 15.93 17.84 35.93
C ILE A 731 15.78 16.43 35.35
N GLY A 732 14.74 16.18 34.55
CA GLY A 732 14.40 14.87 34.03
C GLY A 732 13.58 14.07 35.04
N ILE A 733 12.40 13.59 34.63
CA ILE A 733 11.51 12.80 35.48
C ILE A 733 11.72 11.32 35.16
N PRO A 734 11.78 10.43 36.17
CA PRO A 734 11.63 8.99 35.96
C PRO A 734 10.32 8.68 35.22
N ALA A 735 10.38 7.82 34.21
CA ALA A 735 9.21 7.52 33.37
C ALA A 735 8.02 6.96 34.18
N ASP A 736 8.30 6.19 35.23
CA ASP A 736 7.32 5.60 36.16
C ASP A 736 6.52 6.63 36.97
N GLU A 737 7.01 7.86 37.18
CA GLU A 737 6.22 8.93 37.82
C GLU A 737 5.12 9.50 36.90
N VAL A 738 5.24 9.32 35.58
CA VAL A 738 4.37 9.97 34.58
C VAL A 738 3.58 8.96 33.73
N LEU A 739 4.09 7.74 33.58
CA LEU A 739 3.46 6.67 32.81
C LEU A 739 2.44 5.91 33.66
N SER A 740 1.22 5.78 33.15
CA SER A 740 0.18 4.92 33.72
C SER A 740 0.05 3.64 32.90
N HIS A 741 0.54 2.52 33.42
CA HIS A 741 0.35 1.20 32.78
C HIS A 741 -0.85 0.48 33.40
N ASP A 742 -1.58 -0.30 32.60
CA ASP A 742 -2.61 -1.18 33.13
C ASP A 742 -1.96 -2.50 33.60
N GLU A 743 -2.10 -2.83 34.88
CA GLU A 743 -1.46 -4.02 35.47
C GLU A 743 -1.88 -5.32 34.78
N LEU A 744 -3.17 -5.44 34.44
CA LEU A 744 -3.68 -6.59 33.69
C LEU A 744 -2.99 -6.72 32.33
N ALA A 745 -2.74 -5.60 31.64
CA ALA A 745 -2.04 -5.63 30.36
C ALA A 745 -0.59 -6.12 30.50
N ILE A 746 0.12 -5.66 31.54
CA ILE A 746 1.47 -6.13 31.87
C ILE A 746 1.48 -7.62 32.15
N ASN A 747 0.59 -8.10 33.02
CA ASN A 747 0.54 -9.50 33.42
C ASN A 747 0.20 -10.42 32.24
N LEU A 748 -0.76 -10.03 31.39
CA LEU A 748 -1.11 -10.79 30.19
C LEU A 748 0.04 -10.89 29.21
N LEU A 749 0.77 -9.79 28.96
CA LEU A 749 1.92 -9.80 28.05
C LEU A 749 3.10 -10.59 28.61
N ARG A 750 3.38 -10.46 29.91
CA ARG A 750 4.44 -11.22 30.58
C ARG A 750 4.19 -12.73 30.48
N ASN A 751 2.95 -13.15 30.70
CA ASN A 751 2.56 -14.55 30.57
C ASN A 751 2.61 -15.03 29.11
N HIS A 752 2.20 -14.19 28.15
CA HIS A 752 2.19 -14.55 26.73
C HIS A 752 3.59 -14.66 26.11
N LEU A 753 4.47 -13.71 26.41
CA LEU A 753 5.80 -13.64 25.83
C LEU A 753 6.82 -14.48 26.60
N GLY A 754 6.54 -14.78 27.87
CA GLY A 754 7.50 -15.33 28.83
C GLY A 754 8.39 -14.23 29.40
N GLN A 755 8.92 -14.47 30.61
CA GLN A 755 9.66 -13.48 31.40
C GLN A 755 10.81 -12.83 30.60
N THR A 756 11.70 -13.64 30.03
CA THR A 756 12.91 -13.15 29.34
C THR A 756 12.58 -12.30 28.12
N LYS A 757 11.59 -12.69 27.31
CA LYS A 757 11.20 -11.93 26.12
C LYS A 757 10.44 -10.66 26.49
N PHE A 758 9.59 -10.74 27.52
CA PHE A 758 8.92 -9.57 28.07
C PHE A 758 9.94 -8.56 28.60
N GLU A 759 10.95 -8.99 29.35
CA GLU A 759 12.04 -8.14 29.82
C GLU A 759 12.78 -7.51 28.62
N GLN A 760 13.25 -8.31 27.67
CA GLN A 760 13.97 -7.80 26.49
C GLN A 760 13.17 -6.77 25.66
N GLU A 761 11.86 -6.98 25.51
CA GLU A 761 11.00 -6.13 24.66
C GLU A 761 10.35 -4.97 25.44
N PHE A 762 10.18 -5.07 26.77
CA PHE A 762 9.38 -4.13 27.56
C PHE A 762 10.08 -3.58 28.82
N GLU A 763 11.19 -4.15 29.27
CA GLU A 763 11.97 -3.63 30.41
C GLU A 763 12.49 -2.21 30.12
N GLN A 764 12.86 -1.90 28.87
CA GLN A 764 13.23 -0.53 28.47
C GLN A 764 12.05 0.45 28.48
N ILE A 765 10.82 -0.05 28.35
CA ILE A 765 9.58 0.76 28.40
C ILE A 765 9.15 0.99 29.87
N ILE A 766 9.41 0.02 30.74
CA ILE A 766 8.88 -0.04 32.12
C ILE A 766 9.92 0.44 33.15
N THR A 767 11.23 0.35 32.87
CA THR A 767 12.30 0.65 33.83
C THR A 767 13.31 1.68 33.31
N LYS A 768 13.44 2.79 34.05
CA LYS A 768 14.57 3.74 34.10
C LYS A 768 15.10 4.32 32.77
N GLN A 769 14.27 5.08 32.05
CA GLN A 769 14.76 6.01 31.02
C GLN A 769 14.29 7.45 31.27
N SER A 770 15.16 8.40 30.90
CA SER A 770 14.89 9.84 30.91
C SER A 770 13.77 10.18 29.92
N LEU A 771 12.93 11.18 30.23
CA LEU A 771 11.88 11.72 29.34
C LEU A 771 12.35 12.14 27.94
N LEU A 772 13.67 12.22 27.71
CA LEU A 772 14.29 12.54 26.43
C LEU A 772 14.42 11.34 25.48
N ASP A 773 14.13 10.12 25.92
CA ASP A 773 14.17 8.94 25.07
C ASP A 773 12.98 8.87 24.10
N LYS A 774 13.30 8.64 22.83
CA LYS A 774 12.38 8.84 21.68
C LYS A 774 11.27 7.79 21.56
N ASN A 775 11.17 6.83 22.48
CA ASN A 775 10.31 5.65 22.37
C ASN A 775 9.38 5.39 23.58
N LEU A 776 9.16 6.37 24.47
CA LEU A 776 8.30 6.22 25.65
C LEU A 776 6.84 5.85 25.30
N ARG A 777 6.32 4.84 26.02
CA ARG A 777 5.02 4.21 25.74
C ARG A 777 4.25 3.83 27.00
N GLU A 778 2.93 4.00 26.97
CA GLU A 778 2.00 3.44 27.97
C GLU A 778 1.35 2.18 27.43
N LEU A 779 1.29 1.13 28.25
CA LEU A 779 0.53 -0.07 27.94
C LEU A 779 -0.88 0.08 28.50
N LYS A 780 -1.87 0.16 27.60
CA LYS A 780 -3.27 0.32 27.95
C LYS A 780 -4.15 -0.75 27.34
N LEU A 781 -5.16 -1.17 28.09
CA LEU A 781 -6.31 -1.89 27.57
C LEU A 781 -7.13 -0.94 26.71
N SER A 782 -7.62 -1.46 25.59
CA SER A 782 -8.42 -0.69 24.65
C SER A 782 -9.40 -1.59 23.93
N LYS A 783 -10.52 -1.00 23.51
CA LYS A 783 -11.41 -1.67 22.56
C LYS A 783 -10.71 -1.85 21.21
N VAL A 784 -11.08 -2.93 20.54
CA VAL A 784 -10.65 -3.16 19.15
C VAL A 784 -11.27 -2.10 18.25
N LYS A 785 -10.46 -1.60 17.30
CA LYS A 785 -10.92 -0.59 16.35
C LYS A 785 -12.14 -1.14 15.61
N ASN A 786 -13.16 -0.30 15.41
CA ASN A 786 -14.40 -0.67 14.70
C ASN A 786 -15.28 -1.74 15.39
N MET A 787 -14.99 -2.12 16.63
CA MET A 787 -15.81 -3.05 17.41
C MET A 787 -16.48 -2.36 18.59
N ASN A 788 -17.70 -2.79 18.92
CA ASN A 788 -18.38 -2.38 20.15
C ASN A 788 -17.76 -3.13 21.33
N GLU A 789 -17.62 -2.47 22.47
CA GLU A 789 -16.88 -3.01 23.62
C GLU A 789 -17.44 -4.35 24.15
N ASN A 790 -18.76 -4.52 24.07
CA ASN A 790 -19.47 -5.70 24.52
C ASN A 790 -20.01 -6.54 23.36
N GLN A 791 -19.43 -6.46 22.16
CA GLN A 791 -19.84 -7.33 21.05
C GLN A 791 -19.31 -8.75 21.27
N PRO A 792 -20.19 -9.77 21.37
CA PRO A 792 -19.75 -11.16 21.35
C PRO A 792 -19.17 -11.53 19.98
N VAL A 793 -18.09 -12.31 19.98
CA VAL A 793 -17.43 -12.76 18.76
C VAL A 793 -17.21 -14.26 18.75
N PHE A 794 -17.27 -14.84 17.55
CA PHE A 794 -16.79 -16.17 17.22
C PHE A 794 -15.47 -16.06 16.47
N ILE A 795 -14.49 -16.93 16.77
CA ILE A 795 -13.19 -16.95 16.09
C ILE A 795 -13.08 -18.22 15.27
N PHE A 796 -12.58 -18.09 14.04
CA PHE A 796 -12.33 -19.21 13.16
C PHE A 796 -11.14 -18.95 12.25
N ASN A 797 -9.96 -19.44 12.67
CA ASN A 797 -8.69 -19.22 11.96
C ASN A 797 -8.36 -20.32 10.94
N ASN A 798 -9.17 -21.38 10.86
CA ASN A 798 -9.03 -22.46 9.90
C ASN A 798 -9.52 -22.04 8.51
N ASN A 799 -9.32 -22.90 7.52
CA ASN A 799 -9.83 -22.70 6.17
C ASN A 799 -11.36 -22.64 6.19
N LEU A 800 -11.97 -21.58 5.66
CA LEU A 800 -13.43 -21.42 5.65
C LEU A 800 -14.13 -22.52 4.85
N ALA A 801 -13.44 -23.19 3.93
CA ALA A 801 -13.98 -24.36 3.23
C ALA A 801 -14.21 -25.56 4.16
N THR A 802 -13.57 -25.61 5.33
CA THR A 802 -13.77 -26.65 6.35
C THR A 802 -14.73 -26.19 7.44
N PHE A 803 -15.47 -25.09 7.23
CA PHE A 803 -16.44 -24.60 8.19
C PHE A 803 -17.66 -25.54 8.22
N ASN A 804 -18.00 -26.06 9.40
CA ASN A 804 -19.14 -26.97 9.54
C ASN A 804 -20.46 -26.19 9.47
N ASN A 805 -21.36 -26.60 8.57
CA ASN A 805 -22.70 -26.01 8.39
C ASN A 805 -22.71 -24.47 8.32
N PRO A 806 -21.99 -23.85 7.37
CA PRO A 806 -21.82 -22.40 7.28
C PRO A 806 -23.17 -21.66 7.17
N THR A 807 -24.11 -22.21 6.40
CA THR A 807 -25.48 -21.66 6.26
C THR A 807 -26.22 -21.60 7.60
N GLN A 808 -26.11 -22.65 8.42
CA GLN A 808 -26.77 -22.69 9.73
C GLN A 808 -26.15 -21.66 10.68
N PHE A 809 -24.82 -21.53 10.69
CA PHE A 809 -24.12 -20.53 11.49
C PHE A 809 -24.55 -19.11 11.12
N ILE A 810 -24.56 -18.78 9.82
CA ILE A 810 -24.99 -17.49 9.28
C ILE A 810 -26.43 -17.16 9.72
N ASN A 811 -27.34 -18.14 9.63
CA ASN A 811 -28.76 -17.89 9.90
C ASN A 811 -29.08 -17.80 11.40
N THR A 812 -28.38 -18.57 12.23
CA THR A 812 -28.76 -18.73 13.65
C THR A 812 -27.89 -17.90 14.60
N GLN A 813 -26.57 -17.84 14.38
CA GLN A 813 -25.61 -17.28 15.35
C GLN A 813 -25.13 -15.88 15.00
N LEU A 814 -25.03 -15.54 13.72
CA LEU A 814 -24.46 -14.26 13.28
C LEU A 814 -25.30 -13.07 13.77
N ASP A 815 -24.63 -12.03 14.27
CA ASP A 815 -25.28 -10.76 14.58
C ASP A 815 -25.31 -9.87 13.32
N THR A 816 -26.42 -9.92 12.59
CA THR A 816 -26.61 -9.09 11.39
C THR A 816 -26.71 -7.60 11.73
N GLU A 817 -27.19 -7.25 12.92
CA GLU A 817 -27.40 -5.86 13.34
C GLU A 817 -26.06 -5.14 13.51
N TYR A 818 -25.02 -5.83 14.00
CA TYR A 818 -23.67 -5.30 14.06
C TYR A 818 -23.21 -4.72 12.71
N TYR A 819 -23.44 -5.44 11.61
CA TYR A 819 -23.03 -5.01 10.28
C TYR A 819 -23.83 -3.77 9.82
N ILE A 820 -25.14 -3.75 10.05
CA ILE A 820 -25.99 -2.60 9.73
C ILE A 820 -25.57 -1.36 10.53
N ASN A 821 -25.29 -1.51 11.83
CA ASN A 821 -24.81 -0.43 12.68
C ASN A 821 -23.42 0.08 12.24
N TYR A 822 -22.55 -0.80 11.76
CA TYR A 822 -21.28 -0.38 11.16
C TYR A 822 -21.51 0.42 9.87
N VAL A 823 -22.38 -0.07 8.98
CA VAL A 823 -22.73 0.62 7.73
C VAL A 823 -23.33 2.00 8.02
N GLU A 824 -24.26 2.12 8.97
CA GLU A 824 -24.83 3.39 9.41
C GLU A 824 -23.73 4.38 9.86
N LYS A 825 -22.82 3.91 10.71
CA LYS A 825 -21.69 4.73 11.18
C LYS A 825 -20.80 5.21 10.05
N VAL A 826 -20.54 4.37 9.05
CA VAL A 826 -19.76 4.75 7.87
C VAL A 826 -20.57 5.70 6.98
N PHE A 827 -21.82 5.38 6.71
CA PHE A 827 -22.75 6.19 5.93
C PHE A 827 -22.88 7.60 6.50
N ASN A 828 -22.93 7.78 7.81
CA ASN A 828 -22.95 9.10 8.45
C ASN A 828 -21.72 9.97 8.14
N ARG A 829 -20.62 9.40 7.63
CA ARG A 829 -19.47 10.16 7.11
C ARG A 829 -19.61 10.53 5.63
N TRP A 830 -20.49 9.85 4.91
CA TRP A 830 -20.88 10.16 3.53
C TRP A 830 -22.08 11.09 3.48
N LYS A 831 -22.96 11.03 4.48
CA LYS A 831 -24.15 11.86 4.56
C LYS A 831 -23.81 13.36 4.56
N ASN A 832 -24.60 14.14 3.82
CA ASN A 832 -24.60 15.60 3.82
C ASN A 832 -25.44 16.16 4.96
#